data_AF-A0A9N7AJ32-F1
#
_entry.id   AF-A0A9N7AJ32-F1
#
_cell.length_a   1.000
_cell.length_b   1.000
_cell.length_c   1.000
_cell.angle_alpha   90.00
_cell.angle_beta   90.00
_cell.angle_gamma   90.00
#
_symmetry.space_group_name_H-M   'P 1'
#
loop_
_entity.id
_entity.type
_entity.pdbx_description
1 polymer ?
#
loop_
_entity_poly.entity_id
_entity_poly.type
_entity_poly.pdbx_seq_one_letter_code
_entity_poly.pdbx_strand_id
1 'polypeptide(L)'
;MRNVSRVVTDLLSLSGLRTQFKTKRGAVKAVDGVDLTIEEGETVGLVGESGSGKSVTALSAMDLVDSPGEVVGGRASLRSADLAADLAADHDGAVVSYPFALIDAVWEIAADLREGTEVSSTPRKLRGIADDLTDQSDPAGLADTLRAAAGRLSDGSGEDIADGLTDALEGAVDGFVYVDAEAREQLRGGTPADAITVSEGVIDLTAAPEEAMRKIRGGEMGMIFQDPMTSLNPAVTVGEQVAESLRLHRYGGRKRDTWLNAIREILPKIGGREFDDAIIDDVVDILTDVGIPEAMSRLEEYPHEFSGGMRQRVLIAIALACQPDLLIADEPTTALDVTIQAQILDLIDDLQDEFGMSVLMITHDLGVVAETCDRVAVMYAGEIVEEGPVEEIFHDPSHPYTYTLLESIPTEEKERLTPIEGNVPDLIDMPDGCHFADRCPWAQPDCRTGEIPFLQHGGADVDHRSKCILPEFDENEYGTDGVQSATKHDIGEPLVRLDGMRKYYEQETGILSRVFGSAPSVRAVDGIDLDVHAGETLGLVGESGCGKSTAGRALLHLDPPTDGTVVFAGEDLGDLSKTELREKRKDMQMVFQDPMSSLDPRMTVGQTVMEPLKIHDLAEGRRRERVFELLDEVGLDRSQYGRYPHELSGGQRQRVGIARALAVDPDFIVADEPVSALDVSVQAQIINLMQDLQAEYGLTYLFIAHDLSVVRHISDRVAVMYLGEIVEIAATDELFAEPKHPYTNALLSAIPEPDPLAETEDRTLLKGDVPSPINPPSGCHFRTRCPAVIPPDDLAIDQERYREVMFYRQRVETRNIDLAAMRERASAAESPGGVAADGGSGFHAAIRAEFFDGPLSGPAGDAVEESFDALADDDWERAERVLRETFESVCERSDPALSDDDHPAACHLFTEELD
;
A
#
# COMPACT_ATOMS: atom_id res chain seq x y z
N MET A 1 -20.85 3.79 -42.85
CA MET A 1 -19.56 3.07 -42.94
C MET A 1 -18.43 4.03 -42.56
N ARG A 2 -18.33 4.32 -41.27
CA ARG A 2 -17.16 4.84 -40.55
C ARG A 2 -17.23 4.14 -39.19
N ASN A 3 -16.15 3.42 -38.88
CA ASN A 3 -15.76 2.78 -37.62
C ASN A 3 -16.87 2.23 -36.71
N VAL A 4 -17.15 0.93 -36.88
CA VAL A 4 -17.57 0.02 -35.80
C VAL A 4 -16.41 -0.94 -35.52
N SER A 5 -15.21 -0.38 -35.48
CA SER A 5 -13.95 -1.08 -35.21
C SER A 5 -13.20 -0.24 -34.20
N ARG A 6 -13.77 -0.06 -33.01
CA ARG A 6 -12.93 -0.09 -31.82
C ARG A 6 -12.53 -1.56 -31.73
N VAL A 7 -11.29 -1.85 -32.08
CA VAL A 7 -10.69 -3.13 -31.68
C VAL A 7 -10.77 -3.11 -30.16
N VAL A 8 -11.34 -4.13 -29.55
CA VAL A 8 -11.40 -4.22 -28.08
C VAL A 8 -9.98 -4.45 -27.61
N THR A 9 -9.32 -3.38 -27.16
CA THR A 9 -7.91 -3.35 -26.74
C THR A 9 -7.77 -3.65 -25.26
N ASP A 10 -8.80 -3.34 -24.47
CA ASP A 10 -8.74 -3.35 -23.02
C ASP A 10 -8.59 -4.77 -22.48
N LEU A 11 -7.71 -4.95 -21.50
CA LEU A 11 -7.52 -6.18 -20.77
C LEU A 11 -8.69 -6.41 -19.81
N LEU A 12 -8.99 -5.41 -18.97
CA LEU A 12 -10.14 -5.39 -18.07
C LEU A 12 -11.10 -4.28 -18.49
N SER A 13 -12.40 -4.59 -18.50
CA SER A 13 -13.45 -3.57 -18.66
C SER A 13 -14.56 -3.81 -17.63
N LEU A 14 -14.86 -2.78 -16.86
CA LEU A 14 -16.00 -2.68 -15.97
C LEU A 14 -17.01 -1.75 -16.63
N SER A 15 -18.27 -2.18 -16.73
CA SER A 15 -19.33 -1.40 -17.37
C SER A 15 -20.56 -1.33 -16.46
N GLY A 16 -20.86 -0.13 -15.97
CA GLY A 16 -21.99 0.15 -15.08
C GLY A 16 -22.03 -0.73 -13.84
N LEU A 17 -20.87 -1.13 -13.30
CA LEU A 17 -20.77 -2.09 -12.20
C LEU A 17 -21.46 -1.56 -10.94
N ARG A 18 -22.32 -2.37 -10.32
CA ARG A 18 -23.11 -2.00 -9.13
C ARG A 18 -23.03 -3.08 -8.07
N THR A 19 -22.57 -2.70 -6.88
CA THR A 19 -22.41 -3.61 -5.73
C THR A 19 -23.08 -3.03 -4.49
N GLN A 20 -23.95 -3.82 -3.87
CA GLN A 20 -24.76 -3.39 -2.73
C GLN A 20 -24.64 -4.33 -1.54
N PHE A 21 -24.63 -3.77 -0.32
CA PHE A 21 -24.65 -4.53 0.93
C PHE A 21 -26.02 -4.40 1.61
N LYS A 22 -26.68 -5.53 1.84
CA LYS A 22 -27.99 -5.56 2.51
C LYS A 22 -27.84 -5.32 4.01
N THR A 23 -28.36 -4.19 4.50
CA THR A 23 -28.41 -3.89 5.93
C THR A 23 -29.85 -3.82 6.46
N LYS A 24 -30.02 -3.74 7.79
CA LYS A 24 -31.34 -3.53 8.41
C LYS A 24 -31.96 -2.16 8.09
N ARG A 25 -31.13 -1.17 7.72
CA ARG A 25 -31.55 0.21 7.43
C ARG A 25 -31.87 0.43 5.95
N GLY A 26 -31.31 -0.40 5.07
CA GLY A 26 -31.44 -0.30 3.61
C GLY A 26 -30.25 -0.97 2.92
N ALA A 27 -30.22 -0.91 1.59
CA ALA A 27 -29.07 -1.36 0.82
C ALA A 27 -28.02 -0.25 0.78
N VAL A 28 -26.81 -0.52 1.26
CA VAL A 28 -25.66 0.37 1.11
C VAL A 28 -25.14 0.20 -0.31
N LYS A 29 -25.15 1.26 -1.10
CA LYS A 29 -24.59 1.25 -2.45
C LYS A 29 -23.10 1.55 -2.39
N ALA A 30 -22.28 0.51 -2.38
CA ALA A 30 -20.82 0.67 -2.25
C ALA A 30 -20.16 0.99 -3.60
N VAL A 31 -20.73 0.49 -4.69
CA VAL A 31 -20.36 0.79 -6.07
C VAL A 31 -21.67 1.03 -6.82
N ASP A 32 -21.83 2.17 -7.50
CA ASP A 32 -23.10 2.59 -8.09
C ASP A 32 -22.94 3.05 -9.56
N GLY A 33 -22.58 2.12 -10.45
CA GLY A 33 -22.46 2.40 -11.88
C GLY A 33 -21.04 2.84 -12.25
N VAL A 34 -20.05 2.04 -11.85
CA VAL A 34 -18.65 2.29 -12.20
C VAL A 34 -18.33 1.75 -13.58
N ASP A 35 -17.79 2.62 -14.43
CA ASP A 35 -17.19 2.31 -15.72
C ASP A 35 -15.68 2.54 -15.62
N LEU A 36 -14.87 1.51 -15.89
CA LEU A 36 -13.40 1.58 -15.79
C LEU A 36 -12.78 0.59 -16.76
N THR A 37 -11.76 1.02 -17.49
CA THR A 37 -10.99 0.14 -18.40
C THR A 37 -9.52 0.10 -17.97
N ILE A 38 -8.82 -0.98 -18.28
CA ILE A 38 -7.37 -1.11 -18.12
C ILE A 38 -6.83 -1.72 -19.40
N GLU A 39 -5.89 -1.05 -20.05
CA GLU A 39 -5.19 -1.55 -21.24
C GLU A 39 -4.06 -2.53 -20.87
N GLU A 40 -3.61 -3.36 -21.82
CA GLU A 40 -2.47 -4.26 -21.59
C GLU A 40 -1.19 -3.45 -21.32
N GLY A 41 -0.54 -3.74 -20.19
CA GLY A 41 0.69 -3.08 -19.75
C GLY A 41 0.47 -1.70 -19.14
N GLU A 42 -0.78 -1.26 -18.96
CA GLU A 42 -1.12 0.02 -18.32
C GLU A 42 -1.17 -0.12 -16.79
N THR A 43 -0.68 0.90 -16.08
CA THR A 43 -0.90 1.06 -14.64
C THR A 43 -1.95 2.15 -14.39
N VAL A 44 -3.09 1.73 -13.83
CA VAL A 44 -4.22 2.61 -13.50
C VAL A 44 -4.35 2.76 -12.00
N GLY A 45 -4.31 4.01 -11.51
CA GLY A 45 -4.57 4.37 -10.12
C GLY A 45 -6.07 4.55 -9.85
N LEU A 46 -6.61 3.94 -8.79
CA LEU A 46 -7.96 4.18 -8.29
C LEU A 46 -7.87 4.82 -6.90
N VAL A 47 -8.26 6.10 -6.80
CA VAL A 47 -8.06 6.94 -5.59
C VAL A 47 -9.35 7.56 -5.06
N GLY A 48 -9.31 8.05 -3.81
CA GLY A 48 -10.43 8.76 -3.19
C GLY A 48 -10.51 8.56 -1.68
N GLU A 49 -11.43 9.27 -1.01
CA GLU A 49 -11.66 9.19 0.44
C GLU A 49 -11.94 7.75 0.93
N SER A 50 -11.70 7.50 2.21
CA SER A 50 -11.98 6.20 2.82
C SER A 50 -13.47 5.85 2.72
N GLY A 51 -13.77 4.64 2.26
CA GLY A 51 -15.16 4.19 2.04
C GLY A 51 -15.82 4.70 0.75
N SER A 52 -15.07 5.29 -0.18
CA SER A 52 -15.60 5.69 -1.50
C SER A 52 -15.98 4.51 -2.40
N GLY A 53 -15.52 3.29 -2.12
CA GLY A 53 -15.86 2.07 -2.85
C GLY A 53 -14.69 1.36 -3.56
N LYS A 54 -13.47 1.91 -3.51
CA LYS A 54 -12.28 1.44 -4.26
C LYS A 54 -12.04 -0.08 -4.18
N SER A 55 -11.79 -0.59 -2.98
CA SER A 55 -11.54 -2.02 -2.75
C SER A 55 -12.76 -2.87 -3.10
N VAL A 56 -13.99 -2.35 -2.90
CA VAL A 56 -15.21 -3.06 -3.29
C VAL A 56 -15.32 -3.18 -4.81
N THR A 57 -14.89 -2.17 -5.59
CA THR A 57 -14.83 -2.24 -7.06
C THR A 57 -13.94 -3.40 -7.51
N ALA A 58 -12.72 -3.50 -6.97
CA ALA A 58 -11.80 -4.60 -7.25
C ALA A 58 -12.35 -5.97 -6.82
N LEU A 59 -12.87 -6.08 -5.60
CA LEU A 59 -13.49 -7.32 -5.12
C LEU A 59 -14.69 -7.72 -5.97
N SER A 60 -15.45 -6.76 -6.50
CA SER A 60 -16.59 -7.01 -7.39
C SER A 60 -16.13 -7.55 -8.74
N ALA A 61 -15.07 -6.96 -9.32
CA ALA A 61 -14.46 -7.46 -10.56
C ALA A 61 -13.93 -8.89 -10.41
N MET A 62 -13.38 -9.21 -9.23
CA MET A 62 -12.92 -10.57 -8.91
C MET A 62 -14.05 -11.49 -8.43
N ASP A 63 -15.28 -11.05 -8.23
CA ASP A 63 -16.37 -11.82 -7.59
C ASP A 63 -16.00 -12.35 -6.17
N LEU A 64 -15.22 -11.57 -5.42
CA LEU A 64 -14.80 -11.82 -4.04
C LEU A 64 -15.64 -11.07 -2.98
N VAL A 65 -16.75 -10.46 -3.39
CA VAL A 65 -17.63 -9.72 -2.46
C VAL A 65 -18.35 -10.69 -1.53
N ASP A 66 -17.99 -10.66 -0.25
CA ASP A 66 -18.60 -11.49 0.77
C ASP A 66 -20.03 -11.05 1.15
N SER A 67 -20.85 -12.03 1.56
CA SER A 67 -22.18 -11.78 2.12
C SER A 67 -22.09 -10.85 3.35
N PRO A 68 -22.92 -9.80 3.46
CA PRO A 68 -24.19 -9.57 2.76
C PRO A 68 -24.10 -8.71 1.48
N GLY A 69 -22.90 -8.55 0.90
CA GLY A 69 -22.70 -7.88 -0.37
C GLY A 69 -23.12 -8.74 -1.56
N GLU A 70 -23.56 -8.11 -2.64
CA GLU A 70 -23.83 -8.74 -3.93
C GLU A 70 -23.63 -7.73 -5.08
N VAL A 71 -23.11 -8.22 -6.21
CA VAL A 71 -23.15 -7.48 -7.47
C VAL A 71 -24.60 -7.53 -7.98
N VAL A 72 -25.27 -6.38 -8.04
CA VAL A 72 -26.70 -6.26 -8.40
C VAL A 72 -26.92 -5.87 -9.85
N GLY A 73 -25.87 -5.46 -10.56
CA GLY A 73 -25.95 -5.06 -11.95
C GLY A 73 -24.60 -4.60 -12.50
N GLY A 74 -24.59 -4.33 -13.80
CA GLY A 74 -23.37 -4.08 -14.56
C GLY A 74 -22.62 -5.35 -14.91
N ARG A 75 -21.44 -5.18 -15.49
CA ARG A 75 -20.62 -6.27 -16.03
C ARG A 75 -19.15 -6.02 -15.80
N ALA A 76 -18.39 -7.09 -15.59
CA ALA A 76 -16.94 -7.08 -15.64
C ALA A 76 -16.48 -8.09 -16.68
N SER A 77 -15.53 -7.71 -17.54
CA SER A 77 -14.98 -8.60 -18.56
C SER A 77 -13.46 -8.54 -18.64
N LEU A 78 -12.86 -9.71 -18.85
CA LEU A 78 -11.42 -9.91 -19.01
C LEU A 78 -11.12 -10.44 -20.41
N ARG A 79 -10.16 -9.83 -21.12
CA ARG A 79 -9.70 -10.30 -22.42
C ARG A 79 -8.55 -11.30 -22.25
N SER A 80 -8.75 -12.53 -22.72
CA SER A 80 -7.67 -13.52 -22.82
C SER A 80 -8.09 -14.61 -23.81
N ALA A 81 -7.32 -14.78 -24.88
CA ALA A 81 -7.62 -15.76 -25.92
C ALA A 81 -7.38 -17.19 -25.43
N ASP A 82 -6.29 -17.40 -24.68
CA ASP A 82 -5.91 -18.71 -24.15
C ASP A 82 -6.89 -19.15 -23.06
N LEU A 83 -7.22 -18.28 -22.10
CA LEU A 83 -8.23 -18.58 -21.08
C LEU A 83 -9.61 -18.84 -21.71
N ALA A 84 -10.01 -18.08 -22.72
CA ALA A 84 -11.27 -18.32 -23.42
C ALA A 84 -11.32 -19.70 -24.09
N ALA A 85 -10.22 -20.12 -24.72
CA ALA A 85 -10.13 -21.46 -25.31
C ALA A 85 -10.25 -22.56 -24.24
N ASP A 86 -9.53 -22.42 -23.13
CA ASP A 86 -9.53 -23.38 -22.02
C ASP A 86 -10.91 -23.48 -21.34
N LEU A 87 -11.55 -22.34 -21.08
CA LEU A 87 -12.89 -22.31 -20.47
C LEU A 87 -13.96 -22.85 -21.42
N ALA A 88 -13.85 -22.57 -22.72
CA ALA A 88 -14.72 -23.16 -23.73
C ALA A 88 -14.60 -24.68 -23.80
N ALA A 89 -13.40 -25.23 -23.58
CA ALA A 89 -13.14 -26.66 -23.56
C ALA A 89 -13.65 -27.34 -22.28
N ASP A 90 -13.51 -26.68 -21.14
CA ASP A 90 -13.81 -27.27 -19.83
C ASP A 90 -15.28 -27.14 -19.40
N HIS A 91 -16.04 -26.22 -20.00
CA HIS A 91 -17.41 -25.93 -19.64
C HIS A 91 -18.37 -26.06 -20.83
N ASP A 92 -19.21 -27.10 -20.79
CA ASP A 92 -20.28 -27.29 -21.78
C ASP A 92 -21.23 -26.07 -21.79
N GLY A 93 -21.37 -25.45 -22.96
CA GLY A 93 -22.25 -24.29 -23.14
C GLY A 93 -21.68 -22.96 -22.63
N ALA A 94 -20.38 -22.89 -22.33
CA ALA A 94 -19.75 -21.63 -21.90
C ALA A 94 -19.70 -20.55 -23.00
N VAL A 95 -19.64 -20.95 -24.27
CA VAL A 95 -19.45 -20.01 -25.38
C VAL A 95 -20.75 -19.31 -25.74
N VAL A 96 -20.72 -17.98 -25.70
CA VAL A 96 -21.83 -17.11 -26.03
C VAL A 96 -22.11 -17.15 -27.54
N SER A 97 -23.40 -17.29 -27.87
CA SER A 97 -23.85 -17.37 -29.25
C SER A 97 -23.58 -16.11 -30.07
N TYR A 98 -23.51 -14.94 -29.45
CA TYR A 98 -23.37 -13.63 -30.10
C TYR A 98 -21.92 -13.11 -30.07
N PRO A 99 -21.50 -12.28 -31.03
CA PRO A 99 -20.18 -11.63 -30.97
C PRO A 99 -20.12 -10.66 -29.80
N PHE A 100 -18.96 -10.56 -29.13
CA PHE A 100 -18.76 -9.64 -28.01
C PHE A 100 -19.08 -8.19 -28.39
N ALA A 101 -18.48 -7.67 -29.46
CA ALA A 101 -18.70 -6.30 -29.94
C ALA A 101 -20.17 -5.96 -30.24
N LEU A 102 -21.01 -6.95 -30.55
CA LEU A 102 -22.45 -6.72 -30.73
C LEU A 102 -23.15 -6.54 -29.38
N ILE A 103 -22.87 -7.43 -28.43
CA ILE A 103 -23.45 -7.38 -27.08
C ILE A 103 -23.01 -6.09 -26.37
N ASP A 104 -21.71 -5.81 -26.46
CA ASP A 104 -21.07 -4.62 -25.90
C ASP A 104 -21.66 -3.33 -26.46
N ALA A 105 -21.78 -3.19 -27.79
CA ALA A 105 -22.38 -2.01 -28.41
C ALA A 105 -23.87 -1.80 -28.03
N VAL A 106 -24.63 -2.87 -27.78
CA VAL A 106 -26.03 -2.73 -27.31
C VAL A 106 -26.07 -2.34 -25.83
N TRP A 107 -25.12 -2.82 -25.02
CA TRP A 107 -24.94 -2.39 -23.64
C TRP A 107 -24.56 -0.91 -23.55
N GLU A 108 -23.57 -0.44 -24.33
CA GLU A 108 -23.22 0.98 -24.42
C GLU A 108 -24.44 1.83 -24.80
N ILE A 109 -25.23 1.39 -25.80
CA ILE A 109 -26.46 2.09 -26.18
C ILE A 109 -27.47 2.13 -25.02
N ALA A 110 -27.61 1.04 -24.25
CA ALA A 110 -28.51 1.02 -23.10
C ALA A 110 -28.01 1.96 -21.99
N ALA A 111 -26.70 2.06 -21.78
CA ALA A 111 -26.07 3.01 -20.85
C ALA A 111 -26.29 4.47 -21.31
N ASP A 112 -25.94 4.81 -22.56
CA ASP A 112 -26.19 6.13 -23.17
C ASP A 112 -27.66 6.57 -23.01
N LEU A 113 -28.60 5.63 -23.18
CA LEU A 113 -30.02 5.90 -23.05
C LEU A 113 -30.47 6.15 -21.59
N ARG A 114 -29.80 5.58 -20.60
CA ARG A 114 -30.04 5.87 -19.17
C ARG A 114 -29.52 7.27 -18.83
N GLU A 115 -28.32 7.60 -19.31
CA GLU A 115 -27.65 8.90 -19.12
C GLU A 115 -28.28 10.05 -19.91
N GLY A 116 -29.17 9.73 -20.87
CA GLY A 116 -29.81 10.73 -21.73
C GLY A 116 -28.91 11.28 -22.84
N THR A 117 -27.77 10.63 -23.08
CA THR A 117 -26.74 11.00 -24.05
C THR A 117 -27.12 10.56 -25.48
N GLU A 118 -26.81 11.39 -26.49
CA GLU A 118 -26.87 11.05 -27.93
C GLU A 118 -28.16 10.42 -28.56
N VAL A 119 -29.36 10.64 -28.03
CA VAL A 119 -30.63 10.01 -28.49
C VAL A 119 -30.93 10.13 -30.00
N SER A 120 -30.39 11.13 -30.71
CA SER A 120 -30.75 11.38 -32.12
C SER A 120 -30.20 10.34 -33.12
N SER A 121 -29.08 9.69 -32.78
CA SER A 121 -28.40 8.73 -33.67
C SER A 121 -28.70 7.27 -33.29
N THR A 122 -29.07 7.03 -32.03
CA THR A 122 -29.34 5.72 -31.42
C THR A 122 -30.33 4.85 -32.20
N PRO A 123 -31.46 5.36 -32.73
CA PRO A 123 -32.36 4.55 -33.55
C PRO A 123 -31.71 3.99 -34.82
N ARG A 124 -30.74 4.72 -35.41
CA ARG A 124 -30.00 4.22 -36.56
C ARG A 124 -28.94 3.20 -36.15
N LYS A 125 -28.24 3.42 -35.02
CA LYS A 125 -27.26 2.46 -34.47
C LYS A 125 -27.95 1.11 -34.22
N LEU A 126 -29.05 1.09 -33.46
CA LEU A 126 -29.83 -0.12 -33.16
C LEU A 126 -30.35 -0.84 -34.41
N ARG A 127 -30.85 -0.10 -35.43
CA ARG A 127 -31.28 -0.73 -36.70
C ARG A 127 -30.10 -1.32 -37.47
N GLY A 128 -28.94 -0.64 -37.46
CA GLY A 128 -27.73 -1.15 -38.09
C GLY A 128 -27.33 -2.49 -37.48
N ILE A 129 -27.24 -2.56 -36.15
CA ILE A 129 -26.94 -3.80 -35.43
C ILE A 129 -27.96 -4.91 -35.75
N ALA A 130 -29.25 -4.57 -35.75
CA ALA A 130 -30.32 -5.53 -36.06
C ALA A 130 -30.27 -6.04 -37.52
N ASP A 131 -29.82 -5.22 -38.46
CA ASP A 131 -29.73 -5.59 -39.88
C ASP A 131 -28.49 -6.47 -40.16
N ASP A 132 -27.46 -6.41 -39.31
CA ASP A 132 -26.29 -7.28 -39.35
C ASP A 132 -26.57 -8.68 -38.75
N LEU A 133 -27.69 -8.83 -38.03
CA LEU A 133 -28.20 -10.11 -37.51
C LEU A 133 -29.07 -10.84 -38.56
N THR A 134 -28.72 -12.09 -38.86
CA THR A 134 -29.45 -13.00 -39.78
C THR A 134 -30.11 -14.13 -38.99
N ASP A 135 -31.06 -14.86 -39.57
CA ASP A 135 -31.72 -16.02 -38.92
C ASP A 135 -30.74 -17.07 -38.34
N GLN A 136 -29.51 -17.16 -38.86
CA GLN A 136 -28.47 -18.09 -38.35
C GLN A 136 -27.55 -17.45 -37.30
N SER A 137 -27.47 -16.12 -37.25
CA SER A 137 -26.68 -15.37 -36.26
C SER A 137 -27.53 -14.79 -35.12
N ASP A 138 -28.84 -15.01 -35.12
CA ASP A 138 -29.79 -14.50 -34.11
C ASP A 138 -30.65 -15.59 -33.42
N PRO A 139 -30.05 -16.51 -32.66
CA PRO A 139 -30.76 -17.63 -32.03
C PRO A 139 -31.83 -17.20 -31.00
N ALA A 140 -31.67 -16.05 -30.35
CA ALA A 140 -32.61 -15.50 -29.37
C ALA A 140 -33.62 -14.49 -29.97
N GLY A 141 -33.53 -14.14 -31.25
CA GLY A 141 -34.43 -13.19 -31.90
C GLY A 141 -34.21 -11.73 -31.46
N LEU A 142 -32.99 -11.37 -31.09
CA LEU A 142 -32.58 -10.05 -30.61
C LEU A 142 -32.85 -8.96 -31.67
N ALA A 143 -32.73 -9.27 -32.96
CA ALA A 143 -32.90 -8.29 -34.04
C ALA A 143 -34.29 -7.63 -34.02
N ASP A 144 -35.34 -8.38 -33.70
CA ASP A 144 -36.70 -7.83 -33.62
C ASP A 144 -36.87 -6.90 -32.42
N THR A 145 -36.26 -7.23 -31.28
CA THR A 145 -36.24 -6.38 -30.09
C THR A 145 -35.50 -5.06 -30.35
N LEU A 146 -34.32 -5.12 -30.98
CA LEU A 146 -33.54 -3.93 -31.36
C LEU A 146 -34.31 -3.02 -32.34
N ARG A 147 -34.99 -3.61 -33.33
CA ARG A 147 -35.86 -2.84 -34.27
C ARG A 147 -37.04 -2.20 -33.54
N ALA A 148 -37.65 -2.89 -32.59
CA ALA A 148 -38.75 -2.36 -31.79
C ALA A 148 -38.30 -1.19 -30.91
N ALA A 149 -37.16 -1.32 -30.22
CA ALA A 149 -36.54 -0.26 -29.43
C ALA A 149 -36.22 0.98 -30.30
N ALA A 150 -35.59 0.77 -31.47
CA ALA A 150 -35.30 1.84 -32.42
C ALA A 150 -36.57 2.54 -32.94
N GLY A 151 -37.67 1.80 -33.14
CA GLY A 151 -38.97 2.35 -33.50
C GLY A 151 -39.52 3.28 -32.40
N ARG A 152 -39.58 2.78 -31.16
CA ARG A 152 -40.06 3.54 -30.01
C ARG A 152 -39.25 4.82 -29.75
N LEU A 153 -37.92 4.75 -29.88
CA LEU A 153 -37.05 5.94 -29.79
C LEU A 153 -37.34 6.95 -30.92
N SER A 154 -37.58 6.47 -32.14
CA SER A 154 -37.93 7.34 -33.28
C SER A 154 -39.28 8.06 -33.09
N ASP A 155 -40.21 7.42 -32.37
CA ASP A 155 -41.56 7.93 -32.09
C ASP A 155 -41.62 8.84 -30.84
N GLY A 156 -40.49 9.05 -30.16
CA GLY A 156 -40.39 9.92 -28.99
C GLY A 156 -40.87 9.30 -27.68
N SER A 157 -41.05 7.97 -27.61
CA SER A 157 -41.35 7.24 -26.37
C SER A 157 -40.08 6.59 -25.84
N GLY A 158 -39.41 7.20 -24.87
CA GLY A 158 -38.10 6.75 -24.35
C GLY A 158 -38.12 5.93 -23.06
N GLU A 159 -39.20 6.01 -22.26
CA GLU A 159 -39.28 5.33 -20.96
C GLU A 159 -39.13 3.80 -21.11
N ASP A 160 -38.31 3.21 -20.25
CA ASP A 160 -38.05 1.76 -20.12
C ASP A 160 -37.42 1.09 -21.36
N ILE A 161 -36.83 1.85 -22.30
CA ILE A 161 -36.13 1.24 -23.45
C ILE A 161 -34.78 0.68 -23.05
N ALA A 162 -34.01 1.40 -22.24
CA ALA A 162 -32.72 0.93 -21.76
C ALA A 162 -32.86 -0.39 -20.99
N ASP A 163 -33.79 -0.44 -20.03
CA ASP A 163 -34.04 -1.65 -19.25
C ASP A 163 -34.57 -2.79 -20.11
N GLY A 164 -35.46 -2.50 -21.07
CA GLY A 164 -35.91 -3.52 -22.03
C GLY A 164 -34.80 -4.03 -22.96
N LEU A 165 -33.77 -3.24 -23.27
CA LEU A 165 -32.60 -3.68 -24.00
C LEU A 165 -31.69 -4.55 -23.13
N THR A 166 -31.45 -4.14 -21.89
CA THR A 166 -30.71 -4.93 -20.89
C THR A 166 -31.36 -6.29 -20.66
N ASP A 167 -32.66 -6.35 -20.39
CA ASP A 167 -33.42 -7.60 -20.20
C ASP A 167 -33.30 -8.53 -21.42
N ALA A 168 -33.31 -7.96 -22.62
CA ALA A 168 -33.20 -8.72 -23.86
C ALA A 168 -31.78 -9.27 -24.07
N LEU A 169 -30.75 -8.55 -23.66
CA LEU A 169 -29.37 -9.01 -23.67
C LEU A 169 -29.14 -10.12 -22.65
N GLU A 170 -29.57 -9.92 -21.41
CA GLU A 170 -29.48 -10.95 -20.36
C GLU A 170 -30.19 -12.25 -20.76
N GLY A 171 -31.32 -12.15 -21.45
CA GLY A 171 -32.03 -13.32 -22.00
C GLY A 171 -31.36 -13.96 -23.23
N ALA A 172 -30.48 -13.24 -23.92
CA ALA A 172 -29.81 -13.70 -25.15
C ALA A 172 -28.39 -14.24 -24.90
N VAL A 173 -27.74 -13.84 -23.81
CA VAL A 173 -26.42 -14.33 -23.40
C VAL A 173 -26.57 -15.69 -22.70
N ASP A 174 -26.18 -16.75 -23.39
CA ASP A 174 -26.37 -18.16 -23.01
C ASP A 174 -25.13 -18.82 -22.39
N GLY A 175 -24.07 -18.04 -22.19
CA GLY A 175 -22.78 -18.45 -21.66
C GLY A 175 -22.01 -17.24 -21.10
N PHE A 176 -20.70 -17.38 -20.92
CA PHE A 176 -19.84 -16.35 -20.34
C PHE A 176 -18.52 -16.16 -21.11
N VAL A 177 -18.24 -16.98 -22.12
CA VAL A 177 -17.03 -16.90 -22.94
C VAL A 177 -17.38 -16.42 -24.34
N TYR A 178 -16.71 -15.38 -24.80
CA TYR A 178 -16.81 -14.86 -26.16
C TYR A 178 -15.56 -15.24 -26.91
N VAL A 179 -15.72 -15.77 -28.11
CA VAL A 179 -14.62 -16.16 -29.01
C VAL A 179 -14.79 -15.49 -30.36
N ASP A 180 -13.71 -15.43 -31.13
CA ASP A 180 -13.72 -14.90 -32.48
C ASP A 180 -14.72 -15.61 -33.41
N ALA A 181 -15.01 -14.97 -34.54
CA ALA A 181 -16.03 -15.45 -35.46
C ALA A 181 -15.73 -16.83 -36.05
N GLU A 182 -14.45 -17.16 -36.28
CA GLU A 182 -14.03 -18.44 -36.86
C GLU A 182 -14.20 -19.56 -35.83
N ALA A 183 -13.69 -19.39 -34.62
CA ALA A 183 -13.86 -20.32 -33.51
C ALA A 183 -15.35 -20.60 -33.22
N ARG A 184 -16.18 -19.56 -33.21
CA ARG A 184 -17.62 -19.68 -33.00
C ARG A 184 -18.33 -20.44 -34.12
N GLU A 185 -17.95 -20.23 -35.38
CA GLU A 185 -18.52 -20.99 -36.51
C GLU A 185 -18.13 -22.47 -36.44
N GLN A 186 -16.89 -22.77 -36.05
CA GLN A 186 -16.42 -24.14 -35.85
C GLN A 186 -17.19 -24.85 -34.73
N LEU A 187 -17.40 -24.19 -33.58
CA LEU A 187 -18.20 -24.73 -32.48
C LEU A 187 -19.65 -25.00 -32.91
N ARG A 188 -20.29 -24.05 -33.61
CA ARG A 188 -21.63 -24.25 -34.18
C ARG A 188 -21.68 -25.38 -35.22
N GLY A 189 -20.57 -25.59 -35.94
CA GLY A 189 -20.37 -26.70 -36.87
C GLY A 189 -20.17 -28.07 -36.19
N GLY A 190 -20.06 -28.10 -34.86
CA GLY A 190 -19.87 -29.31 -34.05
C GLY A 190 -18.40 -29.71 -33.87
N THR A 191 -17.45 -28.81 -34.14
CA THR A 191 -16.04 -29.01 -33.78
C THR A 191 -15.92 -29.01 -32.24
N PRO A 192 -15.25 -30.01 -31.64
CA PRO A 192 -14.96 -30.02 -30.20
C PRO A 192 -14.15 -28.78 -29.78
N ALA A 193 -14.44 -28.25 -28.59
CA ALA A 193 -13.80 -27.04 -28.08
C ALA A 193 -12.30 -27.21 -27.75
N ASP A 194 -11.82 -28.44 -27.52
CA ASP A 194 -10.40 -28.74 -27.36
C ASP A 194 -9.62 -28.74 -28.70
N ALA A 195 -10.33 -28.61 -29.83
CA ALA A 195 -9.77 -28.65 -31.18
C ALA A 195 -9.90 -27.31 -31.92
N ILE A 196 -10.46 -26.28 -31.30
CA ILE A 196 -10.54 -24.94 -31.87
C ILE A 196 -9.31 -24.11 -31.49
N THR A 197 -8.98 -23.14 -32.33
CA THR A 197 -8.00 -22.10 -32.01
C THR A 197 -8.78 -20.81 -31.84
N VAL A 198 -8.62 -20.15 -30.71
CA VAL A 198 -9.21 -18.84 -30.43
C VAL A 198 -8.14 -17.79 -30.66
N SER A 199 -8.38 -16.83 -31.55
CA SER A 199 -7.45 -15.71 -31.76
C SER A 199 -7.82 -14.47 -30.95
N GLU A 200 -9.10 -14.32 -30.60
CA GLU A 200 -9.61 -13.26 -29.73
C GLU A 200 -10.63 -13.87 -28.77
N GLY A 201 -10.45 -13.62 -27.46
CA GLY A 201 -11.29 -14.18 -26.41
C GLY A 201 -11.61 -13.15 -25.33
N VAL A 202 -12.87 -13.09 -24.90
CA VAL A 202 -13.34 -12.25 -23.80
C VAL A 202 -14.18 -13.08 -22.84
N ILE A 203 -13.94 -12.96 -21.55
CA ILE A 203 -14.64 -13.67 -20.48
C ILE A 203 -15.50 -12.66 -19.72
N ASP A 204 -16.80 -12.93 -19.56
CA ASP A 204 -17.68 -12.21 -18.65
C ASP A 204 -17.51 -12.78 -17.24
N LEU A 205 -16.82 -12.02 -16.38
CA LEU A 205 -16.50 -12.42 -15.00
C LEU A 205 -17.77 -12.46 -14.13
N THR A 206 -18.73 -11.58 -14.40
CA THR A 206 -20.00 -11.51 -13.64
C THR A 206 -20.95 -12.67 -13.96
N ALA A 207 -20.84 -13.26 -15.14
CA ALA A 207 -21.61 -14.43 -15.55
C ALA A 207 -20.87 -15.77 -15.34
N ALA A 208 -19.55 -15.72 -15.10
CA ALA A 208 -18.73 -16.91 -14.94
C ALA A 208 -19.11 -17.72 -13.69
N PRO A 209 -19.22 -19.05 -13.79
CA PRO A 209 -19.44 -19.88 -12.61
C PRO A 209 -18.21 -19.89 -11.69
N GLU A 210 -18.42 -20.13 -10.40
CA GLU A 210 -17.35 -20.20 -9.38
C GLU A 210 -16.18 -21.14 -9.75
N GLU A 211 -16.42 -22.24 -10.48
CA GLU A 211 -15.33 -23.12 -10.96
C GLU A 211 -14.44 -22.44 -12.02
N ALA A 212 -15.02 -21.60 -12.87
CA ALA A 212 -14.27 -20.79 -13.83
C ALA A 212 -13.57 -19.62 -13.12
N MET A 213 -14.27 -18.90 -12.24
CA MET A 213 -13.66 -17.80 -11.45
C MET A 213 -12.46 -18.27 -10.63
N ARG A 214 -12.49 -19.49 -10.09
CA ARG A 214 -11.35 -20.10 -9.40
C ARG A 214 -10.12 -20.35 -10.27
N LYS A 215 -10.24 -20.39 -11.60
CA LYS A 215 -9.07 -20.46 -12.48
C LYS A 215 -8.50 -19.09 -12.80
N ILE A 216 -9.40 -18.10 -12.89
CA ILE A 216 -9.07 -16.71 -13.21
C ILE A 216 -8.35 -16.08 -12.02
N ARG A 217 -8.92 -16.18 -10.81
CA ARG A 217 -8.30 -15.70 -9.57
C ARG A 217 -7.01 -16.47 -9.29
N GLY A 218 -5.89 -15.77 -9.10
CA GLY A 218 -4.58 -16.36 -8.86
C GLY A 218 -3.93 -17.01 -10.09
N GLY A 219 -4.62 -17.05 -11.24
CA GLY A 219 -4.07 -17.44 -12.54
C GLY A 219 -3.83 -16.19 -13.40
N GLU A 220 -4.87 -15.73 -14.09
CA GLU A 220 -4.84 -14.54 -14.96
C GLU A 220 -4.96 -13.22 -14.18
N MET A 221 -5.57 -13.25 -12.99
CA MET A 221 -5.75 -12.07 -12.13
C MET A 221 -5.15 -12.32 -10.74
N GLY A 222 -4.11 -11.59 -10.38
CA GLY A 222 -3.50 -11.59 -9.05
C GLY A 222 -4.04 -10.46 -8.17
N MET A 223 -4.03 -10.65 -6.85
CA MET A 223 -4.39 -9.59 -5.89
C MET A 223 -3.42 -9.52 -4.72
N ILE A 224 -2.91 -8.32 -4.43
CA ILE A 224 -2.24 -8.00 -3.18
C ILE A 224 -3.31 -7.38 -2.27
N PHE A 225 -3.56 -8.02 -1.12
CA PHE A 225 -4.52 -7.54 -0.13
C PHE A 225 -3.88 -6.52 0.83
N GLN A 226 -4.70 -5.59 1.32
CA GLN A 226 -4.32 -4.43 2.15
C GLN A 226 -3.54 -4.73 3.45
N ASP A 227 -3.66 -5.92 4.05
CA ASP A 227 -2.95 -6.24 5.31
C ASP A 227 -2.29 -7.64 5.31
N PRO A 228 -0.94 -7.71 5.28
CA PRO A 228 -0.16 -8.95 5.41
C PRO A 228 -0.50 -9.81 6.62
N MET A 229 -0.79 -9.17 7.75
CA MET A 229 -1.00 -9.88 9.02
C MET A 229 -2.28 -10.69 9.03
N THR A 230 -3.30 -10.22 8.33
CA THR A 230 -4.59 -10.89 8.24
C THR A 230 -4.66 -11.82 7.04
N SER A 231 -3.85 -11.57 6.01
CA SER A 231 -3.85 -12.31 4.75
C SER A 231 -3.00 -13.59 4.82
N LEU A 232 -1.85 -13.56 5.50
CA LEU A 232 -0.99 -14.73 5.65
C LEU A 232 -1.48 -15.65 6.78
N ASN A 233 -1.45 -16.96 6.54
CA ASN A 233 -1.79 -17.95 7.55
C ASN A 233 -0.60 -18.18 8.48
N PRO A 234 -0.67 -17.79 9.78
CA PRO A 234 0.48 -17.87 10.68
C PRO A 234 0.88 -19.31 11.06
N ALA A 235 0.04 -20.30 10.74
CA ALA A 235 0.27 -21.71 11.03
C ALA A 235 0.83 -22.52 9.85
N VAL A 236 1.03 -21.88 8.69
CA VAL A 236 1.57 -22.50 7.47
C VAL A 236 2.90 -21.81 7.14
N THR A 237 3.87 -22.55 6.60
CA THR A 237 5.15 -21.97 6.22
C THR A 237 5.01 -21.08 4.99
N VAL A 238 5.95 -20.17 4.79
CA VAL A 238 5.96 -19.24 3.66
C VAL A 238 6.03 -20.00 2.33
N GLY A 239 6.96 -20.95 2.21
CA GLY A 239 7.11 -21.72 0.98
C GLY A 239 5.87 -22.53 0.60
N GLU A 240 5.15 -23.07 1.59
CA GLU A 240 3.93 -23.85 1.32
C GLU A 240 2.75 -22.97 0.87
N GLN A 241 2.65 -21.73 1.38
CA GLN A 241 1.63 -20.78 0.95
C GLN A 241 1.83 -20.33 -0.51
N VAL A 242 3.09 -20.07 -0.91
CA VAL A 242 3.41 -19.74 -2.31
C VAL A 242 3.21 -20.97 -3.22
N ALA A 243 3.64 -22.15 -2.76
CA ALA A 243 3.49 -23.41 -3.50
C ALA A 243 2.02 -23.78 -3.75
N GLU A 244 1.09 -23.38 -2.86
CA GLU A 244 -0.34 -23.66 -3.01
C GLU A 244 -0.90 -23.09 -4.31
N SER A 245 -0.62 -21.82 -4.61
CA SER A 245 -1.03 -21.16 -5.86
C SER A 245 -0.49 -21.89 -7.09
N LEU A 246 0.81 -22.20 -7.10
CA LEU A 246 1.44 -22.92 -8.21
C LEU A 246 0.83 -24.31 -8.43
N ARG A 247 0.58 -25.05 -7.35
CA ARG A 247 -0.03 -26.40 -7.42
C ARG A 247 -1.44 -26.36 -7.98
N LEU A 248 -2.23 -25.35 -7.63
CA LEU A 248 -3.61 -25.23 -8.08
C LEU A 248 -3.70 -24.80 -9.55
N HIS A 249 -2.90 -23.81 -9.96
CA HIS A 249 -3.08 -23.12 -11.24
C HIS A 249 -2.11 -23.60 -12.32
N ARG A 250 -0.81 -23.68 -12.04
CA ARG A 250 0.20 -24.11 -13.03
C ARG A 250 0.35 -25.62 -13.15
N TYR A 251 0.36 -26.33 -12.02
CA TYR A 251 0.66 -27.77 -11.99
C TYR A 251 -0.59 -28.66 -11.84
N GLY A 252 -1.76 -28.09 -11.54
CA GLY A 252 -3.01 -28.78 -11.28
C GLY A 252 -3.69 -29.40 -12.51
N GLY A 253 -3.30 -28.98 -13.72
CA GLY A 253 -3.96 -29.34 -14.99
C GLY A 253 -3.75 -30.78 -15.49
N ARG A 254 -2.87 -31.60 -14.89
CA ARG A 254 -2.63 -32.98 -15.38
C ARG A 254 -3.50 -34.03 -14.68
N LYS A 255 -4.74 -34.11 -15.18
CA LYS A 255 -5.78 -35.14 -14.96
C LYS A 255 -6.39 -35.20 -13.56
N ARG A 256 -7.63 -34.68 -13.51
CA ARG A 256 -8.75 -35.17 -12.69
C ARG A 256 -8.87 -36.70 -12.81
N ASP A 257 -8.20 -37.44 -11.95
CA ASP A 257 -8.74 -38.70 -11.48
C ASP A 257 -8.09 -39.18 -10.17
N THR A 258 -8.97 -39.59 -9.27
CA THR A 258 -8.75 -40.45 -8.10
C THR A 258 -8.31 -39.79 -6.79
N TRP A 259 -9.02 -40.21 -5.73
CA TRP A 259 -8.76 -40.24 -4.28
C TRP A 259 -7.29 -40.27 -3.78
N LEU A 260 -6.32 -40.48 -4.66
CA LEU A 260 -4.88 -40.39 -4.44
C LEU A 260 -4.38 -38.95 -4.27
N ASN A 261 -4.97 -37.94 -4.91
CA ASN A 261 -4.54 -36.54 -4.75
C ASN A 261 -4.89 -35.99 -3.36
N ALA A 262 -6.05 -36.33 -2.81
CA ALA A 262 -6.42 -36.01 -1.42
C ALA A 262 -5.57 -36.78 -0.38
N ILE A 263 -4.97 -37.92 -0.74
CA ILE A 263 -4.00 -38.63 0.11
C ILE A 263 -2.59 -38.01 0.00
N ARG A 264 -2.28 -37.36 -1.13
CA ARG A 264 -1.03 -36.63 -1.36
C ARG A 264 -0.93 -35.39 -0.46
N GLU A 265 -2.04 -34.68 -0.24
CA GLU A 265 -2.15 -33.59 0.75
C GLU A 265 -1.85 -34.04 2.19
N ILE A 266 -2.06 -35.32 2.52
CA ILE A 266 -1.90 -35.85 3.90
C ILE A 266 -0.52 -36.50 4.11
N LEU A 267 0.19 -36.87 3.03
CA LEU A 267 1.45 -37.64 3.09
C LEU A 267 2.47 -37.10 2.05
N PRO A 268 3.41 -36.22 2.45
CA PRO A 268 4.37 -35.57 1.55
C PRO A 268 5.43 -36.49 0.92
N LYS A 269 5.32 -37.82 1.01
CA LYS A 269 6.44 -38.75 0.71
C LYS A 269 6.15 -39.84 -0.32
N ILE A 270 4.99 -39.87 -0.98
CA ILE A 270 4.58 -41.05 -1.78
C ILE A 270 4.24 -40.75 -3.25
N GLY A 271 4.65 -39.61 -3.83
CA GLY A 271 4.47 -39.42 -5.27
C GLY A 271 5.41 -38.43 -5.95
N GLY A 272 6.40 -38.95 -6.69
CA GLY A 272 7.10 -38.27 -7.79
C GLY A 272 8.00 -37.10 -7.40
N ARG A 273 9.24 -37.38 -6.98
CA ARG A 273 10.27 -36.37 -6.64
C ARG A 273 10.41 -35.23 -7.65
N GLU A 274 10.36 -35.53 -8.96
CA GLU A 274 10.54 -34.50 -10.02
C GLU A 274 9.50 -33.37 -10.02
N PHE A 275 8.26 -33.60 -9.55
CA PHE A 275 7.22 -32.55 -9.52
C PHE A 275 7.34 -31.65 -8.29
N ASP A 276 7.73 -32.20 -7.15
CA ASP A 276 7.94 -31.42 -5.93
C ASP A 276 9.18 -30.53 -6.09
N ASP A 277 10.23 -31.03 -6.75
CA ASP A 277 11.46 -30.27 -7.02
C ASP A 277 11.17 -29.05 -7.94
N ALA A 278 10.41 -29.21 -9.03
CA ALA A 278 10.08 -28.09 -9.94
C ALA A 278 9.21 -26.99 -9.30
N ILE A 279 8.27 -27.37 -8.41
CA ILE A 279 7.47 -26.37 -7.67
C ILE A 279 8.37 -25.62 -6.68
N ILE A 280 9.28 -26.33 -6.00
CA ILE A 280 10.21 -25.70 -5.07
C ILE A 280 11.12 -24.73 -5.82
N ASP A 281 11.63 -25.10 -7.00
CA ASP A 281 12.44 -24.21 -7.84
C ASP A 281 11.63 -22.94 -8.21
N ASP A 282 10.40 -23.08 -8.72
CA ASP A 282 9.53 -21.93 -9.04
C ASP A 282 9.22 -21.06 -7.81
N VAL A 283 9.03 -21.66 -6.62
CA VAL A 283 8.82 -20.92 -5.37
C VAL A 283 10.08 -20.16 -4.97
N VAL A 284 11.25 -20.76 -5.15
CA VAL A 284 12.53 -20.12 -4.84
C VAL A 284 12.79 -18.98 -5.81
N ASP A 285 12.49 -19.16 -7.10
CA ASP A 285 12.62 -18.14 -8.13
C ASP A 285 11.72 -16.94 -7.79
N ILE A 286 10.41 -17.13 -7.61
CA ILE A 286 9.51 -16.00 -7.30
C ILE A 286 9.84 -15.32 -5.98
N LEU A 287 10.25 -16.06 -4.95
CA LEU A 287 10.70 -15.47 -3.69
C LEU A 287 11.99 -14.66 -3.88
N THR A 288 12.88 -15.09 -4.76
CA THR A 288 14.09 -14.35 -5.13
C THR A 288 13.75 -13.09 -5.91
N ASP A 289 12.84 -13.17 -6.87
CA ASP A 289 12.38 -12.05 -7.69
C ASP A 289 11.76 -10.95 -6.84
N VAL A 290 10.92 -11.31 -5.85
CA VAL A 290 10.36 -10.34 -4.90
C VAL A 290 11.37 -9.85 -3.85
N GLY A 291 12.64 -10.25 -3.93
CA GLY A 291 13.71 -9.80 -3.06
C GLY A 291 13.72 -10.43 -1.67
N ILE A 292 13.14 -11.62 -1.47
CA ILE A 292 13.36 -12.39 -0.22
C ILE A 292 14.78 -12.95 -0.24
N PRO A 293 15.66 -12.53 0.69
CA PRO A 293 17.00 -13.08 0.76
C PRO A 293 16.94 -14.58 1.07
N GLU A 294 17.88 -15.35 0.50
CA GLU A 294 17.98 -16.80 0.73
C GLU A 294 16.63 -17.54 0.64
N ALA A 295 15.84 -17.25 -0.39
CA ALA A 295 14.52 -17.84 -0.60
C ALA A 295 14.46 -19.34 -0.24
N MET A 296 15.48 -20.11 -0.63
CA MET A 296 15.61 -21.54 -0.32
C MET A 296 15.66 -21.87 1.19
N SER A 297 16.44 -21.14 1.98
CA SER A 297 16.55 -21.43 3.42
C SER A 297 15.29 -21.03 4.20
N ARG A 298 14.53 -20.06 3.67
CA ARG A 298 13.34 -19.49 4.31
C ARG A 298 12.01 -20.18 3.96
N LEU A 299 12.02 -21.19 3.09
CA LEU A 299 10.80 -21.92 2.70
C LEU A 299 10.06 -22.55 3.89
N GLU A 300 10.81 -22.98 4.92
CA GLU A 300 10.28 -23.64 6.12
C GLU A 300 9.93 -22.68 7.26
N GLU A 301 10.21 -21.38 7.09
CA GLU A 301 9.90 -20.35 8.09
C GLU A 301 8.41 -19.95 8.06
N TYR A 302 7.90 -19.48 9.19
CA TYR A 302 6.53 -19.03 9.34
C TYR A 302 6.41 -17.51 9.19
N PRO A 303 5.22 -16.97 8.82
CA PRO A 303 5.03 -15.53 8.67
C PRO A 303 5.49 -14.72 9.88
N HIS A 304 5.25 -15.19 11.11
CA HIS A 304 5.62 -14.48 12.33
C HIS A 304 7.14 -14.33 12.54
N GLU A 305 7.96 -15.09 11.80
CA GLU A 305 9.43 -15.02 11.81
C GLU A 305 9.96 -13.99 10.79
N PHE A 306 9.13 -13.55 9.84
CA PHE A 306 9.44 -12.53 8.84
C PHE A 306 9.23 -11.10 9.37
N SER A 307 9.97 -10.13 8.82
CA SER A 307 9.72 -8.69 9.01
C SER A 307 8.42 -8.25 8.30
N GLY A 308 7.92 -7.04 8.59
CA GLY A 308 6.74 -6.49 7.90
C GLY A 308 6.92 -6.42 6.38
N GLY A 309 8.04 -5.84 5.92
CA GLY A 309 8.38 -5.78 4.49
C GLY A 309 8.55 -7.16 3.84
N MET A 310 9.16 -8.13 4.55
CA MET A 310 9.26 -9.49 4.02
C MET A 310 7.89 -10.17 3.91
N ARG A 311 6.96 -9.94 4.86
CA ARG A 311 5.58 -10.45 4.74
C ARG A 311 4.86 -9.84 3.55
N GLN A 312 5.07 -8.55 3.28
CA GLN A 312 4.54 -7.89 2.09
C GLN A 312 5.09 -8.55 0.81
N ARG A 313 6.41 -8.73 0.72
CA ARG A 313 7.06 -9.40 -0.41
C ARG A 313 6.52 -10.82 -0.62
N VAL A 314 6.24 -11.57 0.45
CA VAL A 314 5.58 -12.88 0.34
C VAL A 314 4.16 -12.79 -0.22
N LEU A 315 3.36 -11.79 0.17
CA LEU A 315 2.03 -11.58 -0.45
C LEU A 315 2.15 -11.27 -1.94
N ILE A 316 3.11 -10.42 -2.31
CA ILE A 316 3.41 -10.12 -3.73
C ILE A 316 3.79 -11.41 -4.47
N ALA A 317 4.65 -12.24 -3.89
CA ALA A 317 5.03 -13.53 -4.46
C ALA A 317 3.82 -14.46 -4.64
N ILE A 318 2.89 -14.50 -3.68
CA ILE A 318 1.65 -15.29 -3.82
C ILE A 318 0.79 -14.78 -4.97
N ALA A 319 0.65 -13.46 -5.11
CA ALA A 319 -0.13 -12.82 -6.16
C ALA A 319 0.48 -13.03 -7.55
N LEU A 320 1.82 -13.05 -7.63
CA LEU A 320 2.58 -13.14 -8.87
C LEU A 320 3.06 -14.55 -9.22
N ALA A 321 2.87 -15.54 -8.34
CA ALA A 321 3.35 -16.91 -8.53
C ALA A 321 2.94 -17.51 -9.88
N CYS A 322 1.75 -17.15 -10.39
CA CYS A 322 1.27 -17.65 -11.68
C CYS A 322 1.54 -16.73 -12.86
N GLN A 323 2.18 -15.57 -12.65
CA GLN A 323 2.44 -14.52 -13.63
C GLN A 323 1.13 -14.02 -14.26
N PRO A 324 0.25 -13.35 -13.48
CA PRO A 324 -1.04 -12.89 -13.97
C PRO A 324 -0.90 -11.76 -14.99
N ASP A 325 -1.81 -11.70 -15.96
CA ASP A 325 -1.93 -10.58 -16.91
C ASP A 325 -2.35 -9.29 -16.20
N LEU A 326 -3.13 -9.39 -15.13
CA LEU A 326 -3.60 -8.26 -14.31
C LEU A 326 -3.27 -8.46 -12.83
N LEU A 327 -2.54 -7.50 -12.25
CA LEU A 327 -2.32 -7.38 -10.82
C LEU A 327 -3.22 -6.30 -10.22
N ILE A 328 -4.05 -6.66 -9.25
CA ILE A 328 -4.75 -5.67 -8.41
C ILE A 328 -3.95 -5.46 -7.13
N ALA A 329 -3.43 -4.27 -6.92
CA ALA A 329 -2.69 -3.90 -5.73
C ALA A 329 -3.57 -3.04 -4.81
N ASP A 330 -4.21 -3.65 -3.81
CA ASP A 330 -5.07 -2.93 -2.86
C ASP A 330 -4.28 -2.47 -1.65
N GLU A 331 -3.89 -1.20 -1.65
CA GLU A 331 -3.07 -0.55 -0.63
C GLU A 331 -1.78 -1.35 -0.30
N PRO A 332 -0.93 -1.65 -1.33
CA PRO A 332 0.19 -2.58 -1.20
C PRO A 332 1.32 -2.09 -0.28
N THR A 333 1.30 -0.82 0.11
CA THR A 333 2.34 -0.18 0.93
C THR A 333 1.83 0.23 2.32
N THR A 334 0.57 -0.05 2.64
CA THR A 334 -0.02 0.34 3.93
C THR A 334 0.74 -0.28 5.11
N ALA A 335 0.96 0.54 6.15
CA ALA A 335 1.69 0.20 7.36
C ALA A 335 3.19 -0.16 7.17
N LEU A 336 3.77 0.17 6.00
CA LEU A 336 5.21 0.14 5.76
C LEU A 336 5.81 1.53 5.97
N ASP A 337 7.11 1.60 6.26
CA ASP A 337 7.82 2.88 6.23
C ASP A 337 8.15 3.30 4.80
N VAL A 338 8.45 4.60 4.62
CA VAL A 338 8.70 5.21 3.30
C VAL A 338 9.80 4.51 2.49
N THR A 339 10.81 3.94 3.15
CA THR A 339 11.91 3.27 2.43
C THR A 339 11.49 1.90 1.92
N ILE A 340 10.75 1.14 2.73
CA ILE A 340 10.19 -0.14 2.31
C ILE A 340 9.08 0.08 1.28
N GLN A 341 8.26 1.12 1.42
CA GLN A 341 7.27 1.51 0.43
C GLN A 341 7.92 1.74 -0.93
N ALA A 342 8.95 2.60 -1.03
CA ALA A 342 9.66 2.84 -2.28
C ALA A 342 10.19 1.54 -2.90
N GLN A 343 10.83 0.67 -2.10
CA GLN A 343 11.31 -0.63 -2.58
C GLN A 343 10.22 -1.57 -3.09
N ILE A 344 9.00 -1.48 -2.54
CA ILE A 344 7.87 -2.31 -2.96
C ILE A 344 7.25 -1.76 -4.25
N LEU A 345 7.19 -0.43 -4.40
CA LEU A 345 6.74 0.21 -5.63
C LEU A 345 7.70 -0.08 -6.78
N ASP A 346 9.01 0.15 -6.58
CA ASP A 346 10.03 -0.21 -7.57
C ASP A 346 9.97 -1.69 -7.96
N LEU A 347 9.70 -2.57 -6.98
CA LEU A 347 9.53 -4.00 -7.25
C LEU A 347 8.31 -4.27 -8.14
N ILE A 348 7.18 -3.62 -7.90
CA ILE A 348 5.97 -3.80 -8.72
C ILE A 348 6.24 -3.29 -10.14
N ASP A 349 6.91 -2.15 -10.29
CA ASP A 349 7.26 -1.55 -11.58
C ASP A 349 8.25 -2.44 -12.35
N ASP A 350 9.31 -2.92 -11.70
CA ASP A 350 10.29 -3.85 -12.30
C ASP A 350 9.60 -5.15 -12.80
N LEU A 351 8.70 -5.71 -11.98
CA LEU A 351 7.96 -6.92 -12.35
C LEU A 351 6.91 -6.65 -13.44
N GLN A 352 6.34 -5.44 -13.47
CA GLN A 352 5.45 -5.00 -14.53
C GLN A 352 6.19 -4.98 -15.87
N ASP A 353 7.37 -4.36 -15.91
CA ASP A 353 8.22 -4.31 -17.09
C ASP A 353 8.70 -5.71 -17.52
N GLU A 354 9.05 -6.57 -16.55
CA GLU A 354 9.55 -7.92 -16.83
C GLU A 354 8.45 -8.85 -17.39
N PHE A 355 7.27 -8.85 -16.78
CA PHE A 355 6.18 -9.75 -17.17
C PHE A 355 5.21 -9.14 -18.19
N GLY A 356 5.27 -7.83 -18.43
CA GLY A 356 4.30 -7.11 -19.25
C GLY A 356 2.89 -7.12 -18.65
N MET A 357 2.78 -7.19 -17.33
CA MET A 357 1.49 -7.23 -16.64
C MET A 357 0.85 -5.84 -16.61
N SER A 358 -0.46 -5.78 -16.42
CA SER A 358 -1.17 -4.53 -16.18
C SER A 358 -1.46 -4.41 -14.68
N VAL A 359 -1.51 -3.19 -14.15
CA VAL A 359 -1.67 -2.97 -12.70
C VAL A 359 -2.86 -2.07 -12.40
N LEU A 360 -3.77 -2.53 -11.55
CA LEU A 360 -4.77 -1.68 -10.90
C LEU A 360 -4.27 -1.33 -9.49
N MET A 361 -3.72 -0.12 -9.34
CA MET A 361 -3.21 0.39 -8.08
C MET A 361 -4.33 1.08 -7.30
N ILE A 362 -4.75 0.52 -6.17
CA ILE A 362 -5.71 1.16 -5.27
C ILE A 362 -4.95 1.73 -4.09
N THR A 363 -4.99 3.05 -3.93
CA THR A 363 -4.32 3.73 -2.82
C THR A 363 -5.07 5.00 -2.42
N HIS A 364 -4.78 5.50 -1.23
CA HIS A 364 -5.17 6.83 -0.79
C HIS A 364 -4.00 7.83 -0.82
N ASP A 365 -2.78 7.36 -1.11
CA ASP A 365 -1.59 8.18 -1.29
C ASP A 365 -1.50 8.66 -2.74
N LEU A 366 -1.76 9.95 -2.95
CA LEU A 366 -1.71 10.58 -4.26
C LEU A 366 -0.27 10.77 -4.77
N GLY A 367 0.75 10.81 -3.88
CA GLY A 367 2.14 10.84 -4.31
C GLY A 367 2.57 9.54 -4.98
N VAL A 368 2.10 8.39 -4.45
CA VAL A 368 2.31 7.08 -5.10
C VAL A 368 1.65 7.05 -6.48
N VAL A 369 0.43 7.56 -6.63
CA VAL A 369 -0.25 7.60 -7.93
C VAL A 369 0.43 8.54 -8.92
N ALA A 370 0.90 9.70 -8.46
CA ALA A 370 1.64 10.65 -9.28
C ALA A 370 2.88 10.00 -9.90
N GLU A 371 3.52 9.10 -9.16
CA GLU A 371 4.77 8.48 -9.56
C GLU A 371 4.60 7.20 -10.40
N THR A 372 3.70 6.29 -10.01
CA THR A 372 3.70 4.92 -10.55
C THR A 372 2.60 4.66 -11.59
N CYS A 373 1.66 5.59 -11.78
CA CYS A 373 0.48 5.34 -12.61
C CYS A 373 0.52 6.15 -13.92
N ASP A 374 0.06 5.54 -15.01
CA ASP A 374 -0.14 6.21 -16.31
C ASP A 374 -1.43 7.03 -16.31
N ARG A 375 -2.48 6.47 -15.68
CA ARG A 375 -3.83 7.02 -15.64
C ARG A 375 -4.42 6.93 -14.23
N VAL A 376 -5.28 7.87 -13.87
CA VAL A 376 -5.96 7.86 -12.56
C VAL A 376 -7.47 7.99 -12.73
N ALA A 377 -8.20 7.19 -11.96
CA ALA A 377 -9.63 7.28 -11.74
C ALA A 377 -9.90 7.71 -10.29
N VAL A 378 -10.58 8.85 -10.13
CA VAL A 378 -10.92 9.44 -8.83
C VAL A 378 -12.34 9.04 -8.46
N MET A 379 -12.49 8.34 -7.34
CA MET A 379 -13.75 7.77 -6.88
C MET A 379 -14.33 8.53 -5.67
N TYR A 380 -15.63 8.80 -5.72
CA TYR A 380 -16.40 9.41 -4.63
C TYR A 380 -17.76 8.74 -4.47
N ALA A 381 -18.07 8.30 -3.24
CA ALA A 381 -19.37 7.76 -2.84
C ALA A 381 -19.99 6.74 -3.82
N GLY A 382 -19.19 5.78 -4.29
CA GLY A 382 -19.63 4.69 -5.16
C GLY A 382 -19.44 4.92 -6.66
N GLU A 383 -19.02 6.12 -7.08
CA GLU A 383 -18.86 6.47 -8.50
C GLU A 383 -17.46 6.99 -8.82
N ILE A 384 -16.98 6.75 -10.04
CA ILE A 384 -15.87 7.50 -10.61
C ILE A 384 -16.39 8.87 -11.01
N VAL A 385 -15.80 9.91 -10.43
CA VAL A 385 -16.18 11.31 -10.68
C VAL A 385 -15.24 12.01 -11.65
N GLU A 386 -14.03 11.50 -11.83
CA GLU A 386 -13.05 12.02 -12.77
C GLU A 386 -12.04 10.94 -13.15
N GLU A 387 -11.61 10.93 -14.40
CA GLU A 387 -10.63 9.98 -14.93
C GLU A 387 -9.80 10.64 -16.04
N GLY A 388 -8.50 10.39 -16.06
CA GLY A 388 -7.63 10.87 -17.13
C GLY A 388 -6.15 10.57 -16.86
N PRO A 389 -5.26 10.90 -17.81
CA PRO A 389 -3.81 10.76 -17.61
C PRO A 389 -3.37 11.44 -16.32
N VAL A 390 -2.46 10.82 -15.57
CA VAL A 390 -2.04 11.33 -14.25
C VAL A 390 -1.56 12.77 -14.34
N GLU A 391 -0.71 13.09 -15.33
CA GLU A 391 -0.23 14.46 -15.57
C GLU A 391 -1.37 15.49 -15.72
N GLU A 392 -2.42 15.16 -16.46
CA GLU A 392 -3.54 16.08 -16.71
C GLU A 392 -4.37 16.28 -15.43
N ILE A 393 -4.65 15.20 -14.69
CA ILE A 393 -5.47 15.26 -13.48
C ILE A 393 -4.78 16.04 -12.35
N PHE A 394 -3.46 15.88 -12.19
CA PHE A 394 -2.70 16.57 -11.14
C PHE A 394 -2.48 18.05 -11.45
N HIS A 395 -2.43 18.44 -12.73
CA HIS A 395 -2.21 19.84 -13.13
C HIS A 395 -3.48 20.64 -13.46
N ASP A 396 -4.52 20.00 -14.00
CA ASP A 396 -5.78 20.65 -14.41
C ASP A 396 -7.02 19.83 -13.97
N PRO A 397 -7.22 19.61 -12.65
CA PRO A 397 -8.36 18.85 -12.16
C PRO A 397 -9.68 19.55 -12.50
N SER A 398 -10.55 18.84 -13.22
CA SER A 398 -11.82 19.34 -13.75
C SER A 398 -13.02 19.08 -12.83
N HIS A 399 -12.93 18.16 -11.87
CA HIS A 399 -13.97 17.96 -10.87
C HIS A 399 -13.59 18.66 -9.54
N PRO A 400 -14.50 19.47 -8.95
CA PRO A 400 -14.27 20.13 -7.66
C PRO A 400 -13.75 19.22 -6.55
N TYR A 401 -14.30 18.00 -6.42
CA TYR A 401 -13.81 17.03 -5.43
C TYR A 401 -12.32 16.70 -5.63
N THR A 402 -11.89 16.39 -6.85
CA THR A 402 -10.50 16.08 -7.17
C THR A 402 -9.58 17.24 -6.83
N TYR A 403 -9.96 18.45 -7.24
CA TYR A 403 -9.24 19.67 -6.87
C TYR A 403 -9.11 19.81 -5.35
N THR A 404 -10.21 19.68 -4.60
CA THR A 404 -10.18 19.79 -3.14
C THR A 404 -9.40 18.67 -2.44
N LEU A 405 -9.31 17.49 -3.07
CA LEU A 405 -8.54 16.35 -2.59
C LEU A 405 -7.03 16.61 -2.74
N LEU A 406 -6.60 17.10 -3.91
CA LEU A 406 -5.23 17.54 -4.17
C LEU A 406 -4.84 18.70 -3.25
N GLU A 407 -5.76 19.65 -3.03
CA GLU A 407 -5.55 20.79 -2.13
C GLU A 407 -5.38 20.40 -0.65
N SER A 408 -5.83 19.20 -0.27
CA SER A 408 -5.68 18.65 1.09
C SER A 408 -4.29 18.07 1.36
N ILE A 409 -3.47 17.83 0.32
CA ILE A 409 -2.14 17.25 0.46
C ILE A 409 -1.20 18.27 1.14
N PRO A 410 -0.40 17.86 2.15
CA PRO A 410 0.62 18.72 2.73
C PRO A 410 1.70 19.12 1.72
N THR A 411 1.86 20.42 1.49
CA THR A 411 2.94 20.99 0.66
C THR A 411 3.69 22.08 1.42
N GLU A 412 4.92 22.39 1.00
CA GLU A 412 5.79 23.38 1.65
C GLU A 412 5.16 24.78 1.75
N GLU A 413 4.36 25.15 0.76
CA GLU A 413 3.82 26.50 0.63
C GLU A 413 2.65 26.78 1.60
N LYS A 414 2.04 25.71 2.16
CA LYS A 414 0.81 25.80 2.95
C LYS A 414 1.13 25.80 4.44
N GLU A 415 0.88 26.93 5.12
CA GLU A 415 0.91 27.01 6.61
C GLU A 415 -0.26 26.25 7.27
N ARG A 416 -1.39 26.12 6.57
CA ARG A 416 -2.60 25.44 7.05
C ARG A 416 -3.20 24.65 5.90
N LEU A 417 -3.61 23.41 6.16
CA LEU A 417 -4.17 22.52 5.13
C LEU A 417 -5.63 22.88 4.84
N THR A 418 -6.10 22.62 3.62
CA THR A 418 -7.48 22.90 3.20
C THR A 418 -8.28 21.60 3.04
N PRO A 419 -8.81 21.04 4.16
CA PRO A 419 -9.55 19.79 4.09
C PRO A 419 -10.91 19.97 3.41
N ILE A 420 -11.42 18.87 2.86
CA ILE A 420 -12.79 18.81 2.34
C ILE A 420 -13.79 18.86 3.51
N GLU A 421 -14.61 19.90 3.55
CA GLU A 421 -15.58 20.10 4.62
C GLU A 421 -16.77 19.12 4.56
N GLY A 422 -17.44 18.93 5.70
CA GLY A 422 -18.62 18.09 5.81
C GLY A 422 -18.31 16.59 5.99
N ASN A 423 -19.32 15.75 5.75
CA ASN A 423 -19.19 14.29 5.82
C ASN A 423 -19.63 13.69 4.49
N VAL A 424 -19.03 12.57 4.08
CA VAL A 424 -19.53 11.72 2.98
C VAL A 424 -21.03 11.43 3.18
N PRO A 425 -21.85 11.48 2.12
CA PRO A 425 -23.29 11.18 2.21
C PRO A 425 -23.56 9.75 2.73
N ASP A 426 -24.77 9.52 3.27
CA ASP A 426 -25.21 8.17 3.66
C ASP A 426 -25.40 7.34 2.39
N LEU A 427 -24.56 6.31 2.19
CA LEU A 427 -24.59 5.42 1.03
C LEU A 427 -25.89 4.60 0.88
N ILE A 428 -26.80 4.67 1.86
CA ILE A 428 -28.16 4.13 1.76
C ILE A 428 -29.11 5.14 1.11
N ASP A 429 -29.03 6.41 1.53
CA ASP A 429 -29.90 7.50 1.13
C ASP A 429 -29.10 8.50 0.29
N MET A 430 -28.63 8.04 -0.88
CA MET A 430 -27.81 8.85 -1.79
C MET A 430 -28.59 10.04 -2.38
N PRO A 431 -27.97 11.22 -2.48
CA PRO A 431 -28.62 12.41 -3.05
C PRO A 431 -28.85 12.25 -4.57
N ASP A 432 -29.93 12.87 -5.07
CA ASP A 432 -30.13 13.02 -6.52
C ASP A 432 -29.12 14.05 -7.09
N GLY A 433 -28.63 13.85 -8.32
CA GLY A 433 -27.62 14.73 -8.91
C GLY A 433 -26.19 14.30 -8.60
N CYS A 434 -25.29 15.27 -8.53
CA CYS A 434 -23.90 15.07 -8.13
C CYS A 434 -23.84 14.69 -6.64
N HIS A 435 -23.24 13.54 -6.34
CA HIS A 435 -23.08 13.06 -4.97
C HIS A 435 -22.26 14.00 -4.07
N PHE A 436 -21.39 14.83 -4.67
CA PHE A 436 -20.56 15.80 -3.98
C PHE A 436 -21.23 17.18 -3.77
N ALA A 437 -22.44 17.41 -4.32
CA ALA A 437 -23.06 18.74 -4.33
C ALA A 437 -23.33 19.38 -2.95
N ASP A 438 -23.40 18.58 -1.88
CA ASP A 438 -23.57 19.09 -0.51
C ASP A 438 -22.26 19.56 0.14
N ARG A 439 -21.11 19.11 -0.38
CA ARG A 439 -19.77 19.48 0.09
C ARG A 439 -19.04 20.39 -0.91
N CYS A 440 -19.54 20.47 -2.15
CA CYS A 440 -18.97 21.30 -3.20
C CYS A 440 -19.24 22.80 -2.95
N PRO A 441 -18.19 23.63 -2.78
CA PRO A 441 -18.32 25.08 -2.64
C PRO A 441 -19.01 25.74 -3.84
N TRP A 442 -18.79 25.18 -5.04
CA TRP A 442 -19.29 25.72 -6.31
C TRP A 442 -20.64 25.12 -6.75
N ALA A 443 -21.32 24.38 -5.88
CA ALA A 443 -22.55 23.68 -6.23
C ALA A 443 -23.65 24.63 -6.75
N GLN A 444 -24.17 24.35 -7.95
CA GLN A 444 -25.31 25.05 -8.54
C GLN A 444 -26.62 24.27 -8.34
N PRO A 445 -27.80 24.90 -8.47
CA PRO A 445 -29.08 24.19 -8.36
C PRO A 445 -29.21 22.98 -9.30
N ASP A 446 -28.63 23.08 -10.51
CA ASP A 446 -28.66 22.01 -11.51
C ASP A 446 -27.79 20.80 -11.10
N CYS A 447 -26.81 20.97 -10.20
CA CYS A 447 -26.01 19.88 -9.65
C CYS A 447 -26.84 18.91 -8.78
N ARG A 448 -28.05 19.28 -8.37
CA ARG A 448 -28.86 18.54 -7.38
C ARG A 448 -30.02 17.76 -8.01
N THR A 449 -30.04 17.66 -9.33
CA THR A 449 -31.16 17.05 -10.05
C THR A 449 -30.69 16.32 -11.29
N GLY A 450 -31.20 15.10 -11.51
CA GLY A 450 -30.88 14.30 -12.70
C GLY A 450 -29.55 13.58 -12.57
N GLU A 451 -29.14 12.91 -13.64
CA GLU A 451 -27.83 12.27 -13.75
C GLU A 451 -26.81 13.28 -14.28
N ILE A 452 -25.59 13.25 -13.74
CA ILE A 452 -24.52 14.16 -14.17
C ILE A 452 -23.71 13.45 -15.27
N PRO A 453 -23.68 13.98 -16.50
CA PRO A 453 -22.99 13.32 -17.60
C PRO A 453 -21.47 13.34 -17.39
N PHE A 454 -20.79 12.33 -17.93
CA PHE A 454 -19.33 12.31 -18.00
C PHE A 454 -18.85 13.16 -19.17
N LEU A 455 -18.36 14.36 -18.88
CA LEU A 455 -17.95 15.35 -19.88
C LEU A 455 -16.47 15.20 -20.20
N GLN A 456 -16.09 15.44 -21.46
CA GLN A 456 -14.70 15.47 -21.92
C GLN A 456 -14.03 16.81 -21.58
N HIS A 457 -12.80 16.74 -21.09
CA HIS A 457 -11.89 17.83 -20.77
C HIS A 457 -10.57 17.68 -21.54
N GLY A 458 -9.71 18.69 -21.47
CA GLY A 458 -8.42 18.70 -22.16
C GLY A 458 -8.48 18.87 -23.68
N GLY A 459 -7.36 18.57 -24.34
CA GLY A 459 -7.24 18.56 -25.81
C GLY A 459 -8.05 17.42 -26.46
N ALA A 460 -8.36 17.53 -27.75
CA ALA A 460 -9.15 16.50 -28.46
C ALA A 460 -8.48 15.11 -28.53
N ASP A 461 -7.20 15.02 -28.20
CA ASP A 461 -6.39 13.79 -28.19
C ASP A 461 -6.11 13.28 -26.76
N VAL A 462 -6.59 13.97 -25.71
CA VAL A 462 -6.42 13.60 -24.29
C VAL A 462 -7.72 12.98 -23.80
N ASP A 463 -7.66 11.78 -23.20
CA ASP A 463 -8.83 11.12 -22.63
C ASP A 463 -9.04 11.52 -21.16
N HIS A 464 -9.43 12.77 -20.92
CA HIS A 464 -9.76 13.30 -19.61
C HIS A 464 -11.26 13.58 -19.51
N ARG A 465 -11.92 12.99 -18.51
CA ARG A 465 -13.38 13.04 -18.35
C ARG A 465 -13.78 13.27 -16.90
N SER A 466 -14.87 14.03 -16.67
CA SER A 466 -15.40 14.27 -15.32
C SER A 466 -16.92 14.31 -15.24
N LYS A 467 -17.49 13.88 -14.11
CA LYS A 467 -18.92 14.00 -13.75
C LYS A 467 -19.20 15.38 -13.15
N CYS A 468 -18.82 16.44 -13.85
CA CYS A 468 -19.05 17.82 -13.42
C CYS A 468 -19.80 18.60 -14.51
N ILE A 469 -20.83 19.36 -14.14
CA ILE A 469 -21.52 20.27 -15.08
C ILE A 469 -20.78 21.60 -15.26
N LEU A 470 -19.81 21.89 -14.38
CA LEU A 470 -19.04 23.13 -14.46
C LEU A 470 -17.90 22.92 -15.47
N PRO A 471 -17.81 23.77 -16.51
CA PRO A 471 -16.68 23.70 -17.44
C PRO A 471 -15.36 24.13 -16.77
N GLU A 472 -15.43 25.11 -15.86
CA GLU A 472 -14.33 25.66 -15.08
C GLU A 472 -14.94 26.19 -13.76
N PHE A 473 -14.15 26.25 -12.69
CA PHE A 473 -14.53 26.86 -11.41
C PHE A 473 -13.42 27.78 -10.88
N ASP A 474 -13.77 28.79 -10.08
CA ASP A 474 -12.78 29.71 -9.51
C ASP A 474 -12.12 29.07 -8.29
N GLU A 475 -10.92 28.55 -8.49
CA GLU A 475 -10.07 27.97 -7.45
C GLU A 475 -9.86 28.91 -6.25
N ASN A 476 -9.83 30.22 -6.50
CA ASN A 476 -9.68 31.21 -5.42
C ASN A 476 -10.91 31.29 -4.50
N GLU A 477 -12.01 30.60 -4.78
CA GLU A 477 -13.16 30.53 -3.88
C GLU A 477 -12.93 29.52 -2.75
N TYR A 478 -12.09 28.50 -2.97
CA TYR A 478 -11.78 27.46 -2.00
C TYR A 478 -10.62 27.87 -1.07
N GLY A 479 -10.70 27.48 0.21
CA GLY A 479 -9.67 27.84 1.20
C GLY A 479 -9.64 29.33 1.60
N THR A 480 -10.55 30.17 1.10
CA THR A 480 -10.61 31.60 1.48
C THR A 480 -11.14 31.85 2.89
N ASP A 481 -11.93 30.92 3.43
CA ASP A 481 -12.36 30.90 4.82
C ASP A 481 -11.31 30.18 5.70
N GLY A 482 -10.03 30.50 5.51
CA GLY A 482 -8.89 29.94 6.24
C GLY A 482 -8.11 30.99 7.01
N VAL A 483 -8.62 31.31 8.20
CA VAL A 483 -7.96 31.71 9.47
C VAL A 483 -6.55 32.34 9.38
N GLN A 484 -6.41 33.53 10.00
CA GLN A 484 -5.11 34.20 10.20
C GLN A 484 -4.03 33.22 10.66
N SER A 485 -2.87 33.28 9.99
CA SER A 485 -1.60 32.61 10.32
C SER A 485 -1.53 32.25 11.80
N ALA A 486 -1.38 30.96 12.09
CA ALA A 486 -1.01 30.51 13.43
C ALA A 486 0.28 31.26 13.77
N THR A 487 0.18 32.24 14.66
CA THR A 487 1.35 32.94 15.20
C THR A 487 2.31 31.88 15.68
N LYS A 488 3.53 31.82 15.11
CA LYS A 488 4.64 31.01 15.63
C LYS A 488 4.55 30.98 17.15
N HIS A 489 4.34 29.78 17.69
CA HIS A 489 4.20 29.62 19.12
C HIS A 489 5.53 29.92 19.79
N ASP A 490 5.51 30.62 20.92
CA ASP A 490 6.71 30.92 21.67
C ASP A 490 7.22 29.61 22.31
N ILE A 491 8.29 29.04 21.75
CA ILE A 491 8.94 27.84 22.29
C ILE A 491 9.61 28.21 23.63
N GLY A 492 9.21 27.50 24.69
CA GLY A 492 9.63 27.74 26.06
C GLY A 492 10.89 27.00 26.49
N GLU A 493 11.04 26.82 27.81
CA GLU A 493 12.13 26.00 28.37
C GLU A 493 11.86 24.49 28.16
N PRO A 494 12.89 23.62 28.25
CA PRO A 494 12.72 22.17 28.16
C PRO A 494 11.70 21.63 29.17
N LEU A 495 10.62 21.03 28.67
CA LEU A 495 9.57 20.40 29.45
C LEU A 495 9.89 18.92 29.73
N VAL A 496 10.42 18.22 28.73
CA VAL A 496 10.89 16.83 28.82
C VAL A 496 12.39 16.80 28.53
N ARG A 497 13.15 16.02 29.30
CA ARG A 497 14.55 15.68 29.01
C ARG A 497 14.79 14.20 29.25
N LEU A 498 15.38 13.54 28.25
CA LEU A 498 15.87 12.16 28.29
C LEU A 498 17.40 12.20 28.33
N ASP A 499 17.99 11.42 29.24
CA ASP A 499 19.43 11.28 29.39
C ASP A 499 19.78 9.78 29.38
N GLY A 500 20.37 9.31 28.29
CA GLY A 500 20.77 7.92 28.06
C GLY A 500 19.63 6.91 28.24
N MET A 501 18.39 7.26 27.86
CA MET A 501 17.22 6.40 28.12
C MET A 501 17.32 5.08 27.33
N ARG A 502 17.25 3.94 28.04
CA ARG A 502 17.31 2.59 27.46
C ARG A 502 16.05 1.80 27.78
N LYS A 503 15.57 1.01 26.82
CA LYS A 503 14.46 0.08 27.02
C LYS A 503 14.72 -1.24 26.32
N TYR A 504 14.99 -2.27 27.13
CA TYR A 504 15.25 -3.62 26.65
C TYR A 504 14.16 -4.60 27.12
N TYR A 505 13.77 -5.52 26.24
CA TYR A 505 12.82 -6.58 26.55
C TYR A 505 13.53 -7.93 26.62
N GLU A 506 13.32 -8.66 27.72
CA GLU A 506 13.80 -10.05 27.84
C GLU A 506 12.81 -11.00 27.13
N GLN A 507 13.30 -11.85 26.23
CA GLN A 507 12.46 -12.94 25.71
C GLN A 507 12.24 -14.00 26.80
N GLU A 508 10.97 -14.35 27.07
CA GLU A 508 10.64 -15.52 27.88
C GLU A 508 11.05 -16.81 27.16
N THR A 509 12.29 -17.23 27.32
CA THR A 509 12.71 -18.58 26.97
C THR A 509 12.47 -19.54 28.14
N GLY A 510 12.05 -20.75 27.82
CA GLY A 510 11.67 -21.78 28.79
C GLY A 510 12.77 -22.10 29.82
N ILE A 511 12.38 -22.79 30.90
CA ILE A 511 13.15 -23.04 32.14
C ILE A 511 14.61 -23.52 31.92
N LEU A 512 14.95 -24.08 30.75
CA LEU A 512 16.29 -24.56 30.38
C LEU A 512 17.31 -23.43 30.05
N SER A 513 16.90 -22.29 29.51
CA SER A 513 17.83 -21.18 29.15
C SER A 513 18.36 -20.44 30.39
N ARG A 514 17.59 -20.37 31.48
CA ARG A 514 18.02 -19.79 32.77
C ARG A 514 19.26 -20.47 33.39
N VAL A 515 19.64 -21.66 32.93
CA VAL A 515 20.79 -22.43 33.46
C VAL A 515 22.05 -22.25 32.58
N PHE A 516 21.92 -21.80 31.33
CA PHE A 516 23.02 -21.67 30.37
C PHE A 516 22.94 -20.33 29.61
N GLY A 517 23.42 -19.24 30.23
CA GLY A 517 23.68 -17.96 29.55
C GLY A 517 22.47 -17.03 29.41
N SER A 518 22.75 -15.71 29.35
CA SER A 518 21.78 -14.62 29.27
C SER A 518 20.81 -14.82 28.11
N ALA A 519 19.51 -14.67 28.36
CA ALA A 519 18.52 -14.66 27.29
C ALA A 519 18.79 -13.47 26.35
N PRO A 520 18.63 -13.63 25.03
CA PRO A 520 18.71 -12.50 24.11
C PRO A 520 17.68 -11.43 24.52
N SER A 521 18.15 -10.19 24.68
CA SER A 521 17.31 -9.04 24.99
C SER A 521 17.12 -8.20 23.75
N VAL A 522 15.87 -7.89 23.38
CA VAL A 522 15.56 -6.96 22.30
C VAL A 522 15.88 -5.55 22.78
N ARG A 523 16.80 -4.85 22.11
CA ARG A 523 17.14 -3.45 22.42
C ARG A 523 16.24 -2.51 21.62
N ALA A 524 15.08 -2.19 22.18
CA ALA A 524 14.10 -1.35 21.49
C ALA A 524 14.45 0.14 21.56
N VAL A 525 15.12 0.57 22.62
CA VAL A 525 15.71 1.92 22.76
C VAL A 525 17.08 1.73 23.41
N ASP A 526 18.15 2.28 22.82
CA ASP A 526 19.54 1.97 23.19
C ASP A 526 20.36 3.19 23.65
N GLY A 527 19.76 4.07 24.44
CA GLY A 527 20.47 5.20 25.07
C GLY A 527 20.21 6.50 24.32
N ILE A 528 18.93 6.89 24.24
CA ILE A 528 18.54 8.12 23.56
C ILE A 528 18.67 9.34 24.49
N ASP A 529 19.26 10.40 23.94
CA ASP A 529 19.31 11.74 24.51
C ASP A 529 18.38 12.64 23.69
N LEU A 530 17.42 13.27 24.36
CA LEU A 530 16.37 14.04 23.69
C LEU A 530 15.77 15.08 24.64
N ASP A 531 15.43 16.25 24.12
CA ASP A 531 14.65 17.26 24.82
C ASP A 531 13.42 17.67 24.01
N VAL A 532 12.34 18.00 24.73
CA VAL A 532 11.13 18.61 24.15
C VAL A 532 10.80 19.86 24.96
N HIS A 533 10.67 20.99 24.28
CA HIS A 533 10.43 22.30 24.87
C HIS A 533 8.94 22.57 25.01
N ALA A 534 8.56 23.36 26.01
CA ALA A 534 7.17 23.74 26.19
C ALA A 534 6.62 24.48 24.95
N GLY A 535 5.48 24.03 24.43
CA GLY A 535 4.84 24.58 23.24
C GLY A 535 5.42 24.09 21.91
N GLU A 536 6.46 23.25 21.93
CA GLU A 536 7.09 22.66 20.73
C GLU A 536 6.32 21.42 20.27
N THR A 537 6.26 21.23 18.95
CA THR A 537 6.01 19.92 18.34
C THR A 537 7.34 19.32 17.88
N LEU A 538 7.82 18.30 18.59
CA LEU A 538 8.96 17.51 18.16
C LEU A 538 8.48 16.28 17.37
N GLY A 539 8.81 16.21 16.09
CA GLY A 539 8.58 15.04 15.25
C GLY A 539 9.59 13.93 15.56
N LEU A 540 9.15 12.69 15.70
CA LEU A 540 10.01 11.49 15.84
C LEU A 540 9.73 10.52 14.70
N VAL A 541 10.71 10.37 13.81
CA VAL A 541 10.60 9.61 12.56
C VAL A 541 11.63 8.51 12.44
N GLY A 542 11.39 7.55 11.54
CA GLY A 542 12.28 6.43 11.29
C GLY A 542 11.54 5.22 10.74
N GLU A 543 12.26 4.19 10.32
CA GLU A 543 11.74 2.95 9.75
C GLU A 543 10.83 2.21 10.74
N SER A 544 9.95 1.35 10.21
CA SER A 544 9.05 0.58 11.05
C SER A 544 9.84 -0.35 11.97
N GLY A 545 9.45 -0.42 13.25
CA GLY A 545 10.16 -1.23 14.25
C GLY A 545 11.45 -0.63 14.82
N CYS A 546 11.86 0.59 14.45
CA CYS A 546 13.08 1.20 14.98
C CYS A 546 13.01 1.60 16.48
N GLY A 547 11.81 1.61 17.09
CA GLY A 547 11.62 1.84 18.53
C GLY A 547 10.78 3.05 18.93
N LYS A 548 10.24 3.83 17.98
CA LYS A 548 9.52 5.11 18.23
C LYS A 548 8.39 5.00 19.27
N SER A 549 7.42 4.10 19.07
CA SER A 549 6.31 3.91 19.99
C SER A 549 6.76 3.36 21.36
N THR A 550 7.86 2.58 21.38
CA THR A 550 8.49 2.14 22.63
C THR A 550 9.10 3.32 23.38
N ALA A 551 9.80 4.22 22.69
CA ALA A 551 10.35 5.44 23.27
C ALA A 551 9.24 6.33 23.87
N GLY A 552 8.15 6.54 23.13
CA GLY A 552 6.98 7.30 23.62
C GLY A 552 6.35 6.70 24.88
N ARG A 553 6.15 5.36 24.91
CA ARG A 553 5.60 4.67 26.09
C ARG A 553 6.57 4.65 27.29
N ALA A 554 7.87 4.56 27.02
CA ALA A 554 8.90 4.59 28.04
C ALA A 554 9.00 5.97 28.70
N LEU A 555 9.01 7.04 27.89
CA LEU A 555 8.97 8.43 28.34
C LEU A 555 7.77 8.68 29.29
N LEU A 556 6.58 8.18 28.93
CA LEU A 556 5.38 8.34 29.77
C LEU A 556 5.33 7.43 31.01
N HIS A 557 6.36 6.61 31.25
CA HIS A 557 6.36 5.59 32.30
C HIS A 557 5.11 4.66 32.25
N LEU A 558 4.60 4.41 31.04
CA LEU A 558 3.61 3.37 30.77
C LEU A 558 4.30 2.01 30.69
N ASP A 559 5.49 2.00 30.09
CA ASP A 559 6.42 0.88 30.12
C ASP A 559 7.81 1.37 30.55
N PRO A 560 8.12 1.40 31.86
CA PRO A 560 9.26 2.12 32.40
C PRO A 560 10.60 1.78 31.72
N PRO A 561 11.52 2.77 31.58
CA PRO A 561 12.87 2.54 31.08
C PRO A 561 13.59 1.44 31.86
N THR A 562 14.45 0.71 31.18
CA THR A 562 15.37 -0.26 31.78
C THR A 562 16.55 0.43 32.45
N ASP A 563 17.03 1.53 31.86
CA ASP A 563 18.11 2.38 32.35
C ASP A 563 17.96 3.81 31.80
N GLY A 564 18.76 4.74 32.31
CA GLY A 564 18.72 6.17 31.96
C GLY A 564 17.66 6.94 32.74
N THR A 565 17.57 8.24 32.45
CA THR A 565 16.75 9.19 33.22
C THR A 565 15.69 9.86 32.36
N VAL A 566 14.48 10.02 32.90
CA VAL A 566 13.36 10.74 32.26
C VAL A 566 12.90 11.86 33.19
N VAL A 567 13.16 13.11 32.79
CA VAL A 567 12.79 14.30 33.56
C VAL A 567 11.61 14.99 32.90
N PHE A 568 10.54 15.22 33.66
CA PHE A 568 9.36 15.97 33.24
C PHE A 568 9.13 17.17 34.16
N ALA A 569 9.05 18.38 33.60
CA ALA A 569 8.89 19.64 34.32
C ALA A 569 9.89 19.80 35.49
N GLY A 570 11.12 19.33 35.30
CA GLY A 570 12.21 19.38 36.28
C GLY A 570 12.20 18.27 37.34
N GLU A 571 11.28 17.30 37.27
CA GLU A 571 11.20 16.16 38.19
C GLU A 571 11.54 14.85 37.46
N ASP A 572 12.43 14.03 38.05
CA ASP A 572 12.75 12.69 37.54
C ASP A 572 11.61 11.72 37.85
N LEU A 573 11.02 11.14 36.81
CA LEU A 573 9.92 10.19 36.91
C LEU A 573 10.32 8.85 37.53
N GLY A 574 11.60 8.48 37.47
CA GLY A 574 12.15 7.25 38.07
C GLY A 574 12.10 7.24 39.59
N ASP A 575 12.21 8.42 40.21
CA ASP A 575 12.22 8.59 41.66
C ASP A 575 10.82 8.69 42.28
N LEU A 576 9.79 8.88 41.45
CA LEU A 576 8.42 9.07 41.91
C LEU A 576 7.76 7.76 42.37
N SER A 577 6.99 7.83 43.47
CA SER A 577 6.13 6.73 43.88
C SER A 577 4.96 6.51 42.91
N LYS A 578 4.31 5.34 42.97
CA LYS A 578 3.13 5.04 42.15
C LYS A 578 1.98 6.07 42.31
N THR A 579 1.88 6.72 43.45
CA THR A 579 0.87 7.75 43.70
C THR A 579 1.25 9.07 43.05
N GLU A 580 2.52 9.50 43.19
CA GLU A 580 3.04 10.72 42.55
C GLU A 580 3.02 10.59 41.02
N LEU A 581 3.43 9.43 40.47
CA LEU A 581 3.29 9.14 39.03
C LEU A 581 1.84 9.24 38.55
N ARG A 582 0.88 8.78 39.36
CA ARG A 582 -0.55 8.89 39.01
C ARG A 582 -1.04 10.33 39.00
N GLU A 583 -0.46 11.21 39.83
CA GLU A 583 -0.76 12.64 39.79
C GLU A 583 -0.15 13.28 38.55
N LYS A 584 1.14 13.01 38.27
CA LYS A 584 1.85 13.52 37.08
C LYS A 584 1.27 13.05 35.75
N ARG A 585 0.66 11.86 35.71
CA ARG A 585 -0.05 11.36 34.52
C ARG A 585 -1.23 12.24 34.08
N LYS A 586 -1.71 13.18 34.89
CA LYS A 586 -2.71 14.15 34.40
C LYS A 586 -2.08 15.14 33.40
N ASP A 587 -0.82 15.47 33.64
CA ASP A 587 -0.07 16.48 32.91
C ASP A 587 0.56 15.89 31.63
N MET A 588 0.61 14.55 31.51
CA MET A 588 1.14 13.82 30.37
C MET A 588 0.15 12.80 29.83
N GLN A 589 -0.23 12.88 28.56
CA GLN A 589 -1.21 11.99 27.93
C GLN A 589 -0.68 11.37 26.62
N MET A 590 -1.40 10.38 26.12
CA MET A 590 -1.06 9.70 24.87
C MET A 590 -2.28 9.58 23.97
N VAL A 591 -2.09 9.89 22.69
CA VAL A 591 -2.98 9.50 21.59
C VAL A 591 -2.34 8.27 20.93
N PHE A 592 -3.07 7.16 20.86
CA PHE A 592 -2.55 5.87 20.41
C PHE A 592 -2.75 5.68 18.89
N GLN A 593 -1.83 4.94 18.27
CA GLN A 593 -1.76 4.62 16.83
C GLN A 593 -3.06 4.10 16.20
N ASP A 594 -3.76 3.18 16.85
CA ASP A 594 -5.03 2.65 16.34
C ASP A 594 -6.21 3.02 17.25
N PRO A 595 -7.14 3.86 16.77
CA PRO A 595 -8.36 4.19 17.50
C PRO A 595 -9.22 2.98 17.86
N MET A 596 -9.26 1.95 17.02
CA MET A 596 -10.12 0.79 17.23
C MET A 596 -9.61 -0.10 18.37
N SER A 597 -8.30 -0.38 18.41
CA SER A 597 -7.71 -1.15 19.51
C SER A 597 -7.59 -0.33 20.81
N SER A 598 -7.51 1.00 20.73
CA SER A 598 -7.37 1.88 21.90
C SER A 598 -8.70 2.27 22.57
N LEU A 599 -9.84 2.14 21.88
CA LEU A 599 -11.18 2.40 22.40
C LEU A 599 -11.89 1.09 22.80
N ASP A 600 -12.45 1.00 24.02
CA ASP A 600 -13.27 -0.18 24.39
C ASP A 600 -14.55 -0.19 23.52
N PRO A 601 -14.79 -1.22 22.69
CA PRO A 601 -15.93 -1.27 21.77
C PRO A 601 -17.28 -1.32 22.50
N ARG A 602 -17.28 -1.57 23.82
CA ARG A 602 -18.48 -1.63 24.68
C ARG A 602 -18.76 -0.31 25.40
N MET A 603 -17.89 0.68 25.26
CA MET A 603 -18.07 2.00 25.86
C MET A 603 -18.58 2.98 24.80
N THR A 604 -19.57 3.80 25.17
CA THR A 604 -20.00 4.91 24.33
C THR A 604 -18.93 6.00 24.30
N VAL A 605 -18.91 6.85 23.27
CA VAL A 605 -18.03 8.03 23.17
C VAL A 605 -17.99 8.83 24.47
N GLY A 606 -19.15 9.18 25.02
CA GLY A 606 -19.23 9.96 26.25
C GLY A 606 -18.72 9.23 27.49
N GLN A 607 -18.70 7.89 27.50
CA GLN A 607 -18.09 7.11 28.58
C GLN A 607 -16.56 7.10 28.47
N THR A 608 -16.03 6.94 27.26
CA THR A 608 -14.60 6.96 26.96
C THR A 608 -13.97 8.29 27.35
N VAL A 609 -14.50 9.41 26.86
CA VAL A 609 -13.96 10.76 27.16
C VAL A 609 -14.11 11.10 28.65
N MET A 610 -15.14 10.56 29.32
CA MET A 610 -15.36 10.78 30.76
C MET A 610 -14.45 9.93 31.66
N GLU A 611 -13.83 8.88 31.13
CA GLU A 611 -13.06 7.94 31.95
C GLU A 611 -11.85 8.58 32.64
N PRO A 612 -10.99 9.36 31.96
CA PRO A 612 -9.88 10.08 32.60
C PRO A 612 -10.35 11.01 33.72
N LEU A 613 -11.45 11.75 33.50
CA LEU A 613 -12.06 12.62 34.51
C LEU A 613 -12.49 11.86 35.78
N LYS A 614 -12.94 10.61 35.64
CA LYS A 614 -13.31 9.76 36.79
C LYS A 614 -12.08 9.21 37.49
N ILE A 615 -11.06 8.78 36.75
CA ILE A 615 -9.83 8.20 37.30
C ILE A 615 -9.07 9.22 38.16
N HIS A 616 -9.13 10.49 37.79
CA HIS A 616 -8.41 11.58 38.45
C HIS A 616 -9.30 12.47 39.35
N ASP A 617 -10.54 12.05 39.60
CA ASP A 617 -11.54 12.75 40.42
C ASP A 617 -11.76 14.22 40.01
N LEU A 618 -11.73 14.48 38.71
CA LEU A 618 -11.91 15.81 38.11
C LEU A 618 -13.38 16.08 37.72
N ALA A 619 -13.71 17.36 37.61
CA ALA A 619 -15.00 17.88 37.15
C ALA A 619 -16.23 17.26 37.86
N GLU A 620 -16.11 16.93 39.16
CA GLU A 620 -17.20 16.33 39.93
C GLU A 620 -18.48 17.17 39.83
N GLY A 621 -19.61 16.51 39.51
CA GLY A 621 -20.90 17.17 39.32
C GLY A 621 -21.11 17.83 37.94
N ARG A 622 -20.05 18.11 37.17
CA ARG A 622 -20.13 18.68 35.80
C ARG A 622 -19.44 17.88 34.70
N ARG A 623 -18.99 16.65 34.97
CA ARG A 623 -18.28 15.79 33.98
C ARG A 623 -18.96 15.71 32.62
N ARG A 624 -20.29 15.57 32.59
CA ARG A 624 -21.03 15.50 31.33
C ARG A 624 -20.97 16.79 30.52
N GLU A 625 -20.98 17.94 31.21
CA GLU A 625 -20.81 19.25 30.56
C GLU A 625 -19.39 19.38 30.00
N ARG A 626 -18.36 19.02 30.76
CA ARG A 626 -16.97 18.99 30.27
C ARG A 626 -16.79 18.08 29.06
N VAL A 627 -17.45 16.90 29.05
CA VAL A 627 -17.42 16.03 27.86
C VAL A 627 -18.06 16.70 26.65
N PHE A 628 -19.15 17.46 26.82
CA PHE A 628 -19.74 18.18 25.69
C PHE A 628 -18.84 19.33 25.20
N GLU A 629 -18.18 20.05 26.11
CA GLU A 629 -17.16 21.05 25.76
C GLU A 629 -16.05 20.39 24.92
N LEU A 630 -15.48 19.26 25.39
CA LEU A 630 -14.44 18.52 24.66
C LEU A 630 -14.91 17.99 23.30
N LEU A 631 -16.15 17.51 23.19
CA LEU A 631 -16.70 17.08 21.89
C LEU A 631 -16.81 18.25 20.93
N ASP A 632 -17.30 19.40 21.39
CA ASP A 632 -17.38 20.60 20.56
C ASP A 632 -15.96 21.09 20.14
N GLU A 633 -14.99 21.07 21.05
CA GLU A 633 -13.57 21.43 20.81
C GLU A 633 -12.93 20.56 19.71
N VAL A 634 -13.19 19.25 19.72
CA VAL A 634 -12.66 18.36 18.67
C VAL A 634 -13.56 18.27 17.42
N GLY A 635 -14.59 19.11 17.32
CA GLY A 635 -15.50 19.16 16.16
C GLY A 635 -16.44 17.96 16.02
N LEU A 636 -16.79 17.29 17.13
CA LEU A 636 -17.77 16.21 17.19
C LEU A 636 -19.14 16.74 17.65
N ASP A 637 -20.22 16.26 17.02
CA ASP A 637 -21.57 16.66 17.40
C ASP A 637 -21.98 16.02 18.73
N ARG A 638 -22.66 16.79 19.58
CA ARG A 638 -23.10 16.33 20.90
C ARG A 638 -24.03 15.10 20.86
N SER A 639 -24.75 14.86 19.76
CA SER A 639 -25.56 13.65 19.58
C SER A 639 -24.71 12.38 19.52
N GLN A 640 -23.43 12.47 19.16
CA GLN A 640 -22.50 11.35 19.12
C GLN A 640 -22.09 10.85 20.51
N TYR A 641 -22.39 11.59 21.59
CA TYR A 641 -22.11 11.19 22.98
C TYR A 641 -22.56 9.75 23.30
N GLY A 642 -23.71 9.33 22.76
CA GLY A 642 -24.30 8.01 23.01
C GLY A 642 -23.89 6.92 22.02
N ARG A 643 -23.09 7.24 21.00
CA ARG A 643 -22.66 6.28 19.98
C ARG A 643 -21.51 5.42 20.47
N TYR A 644 -21.35 4.25 19.85
CA TYR A 644 -20.22 3.34 20.07
C TYR A 644 -19.14 3.52 19.00
N PRO A 645 -17.88 3.09 19.24
CA PRO A 645 -16.77 3.25 18.30
C PRO A 645 -17.04 2.71 16.89
N HIS A 646 -17.78 1.61 16.75
CA HIS A 646 -18.12 1.01 15.45
C HIS A 646 -19.18 1.81 14.65
N GLU A 647 -19.83 2.80 15.28
CA GLU A 647 -20.83 3.68 14.65
C GLU A 647 -20.23 5.04 14.20
N LEU A 648 -18.91 5.15 14.22
CA LEU A 648 -18.14 6.34 13.87
C LEU A 648 -17.22 6.08 12.66
N SER A 649 -16.90 7.13 11.92
CA SER A 649 -15.83 7.07 10.89
C SER A 649 -14.43 6.99 11.52
N GLY A 650 -13.41 6.66 10.73
CA GLY A 650 -12.01 6.65 11.17
C GLY A 650 -11.59 7.97 11.84
N GLY A 651 -11.76 9.10 11.14
CA GLY A 651 -11.45 10.43 11.68
C GLY A 651 -12.26 10.80 12.93
N GLN A 652 -13.53 10.39 13.00
CA GLN A 652 -14.34 10.60 14.21
C GLN A 652 -13.80 9.81 15.40
N ARG A 653 -13.37 8.56 15.19
CA ARG A 653 -12.73 7.75 16.24
C ARG A 653 -11.43 8.40 16.72
N GLN A 654 -10.63 8.95 15.80
CA GLN A 654 -9.42 9.67 16.14
C GLN A 654 -9.69 10.91 17.00
N ARG A 655 -10.67 11.74 16.62
CA ARG A 655 -11.13 12.89 17.41
C ARG A 655 -11.59 12.49 18.83
N VAL A 656 -12.23 11.33 18.99
CA VAL A 656 -12.58 10.79 20.32
C VAL A 656 -11.33 10.44 21.13
N GLY A 657 -10.30 9.87 20.49
CA GLY A 657 -9.00 9.62 21.09
C GLY A 657 -8.32 10.91 21.59
N ILE A 658 -8.32 11.96 20.76
CA ILE A 658 -7.79 13.28 21.11
C ILE A 658 -8.59 13.90 22.26
N ALA A 659 -9.93 13.91 22.19
CA ALA A 659 -10.79 14.42 23.26
C ALA A 659 -10.58 13.69 24.59
N ARG A 660 -10.32 12.39 24.55
CA ARG A 660 -9.99 11.59 25.74
C ARG A 660 -8.65 12.04 26.35
N ALA A 661 -7.63 12.27 25.54
CA ALA A 661 -6.34 12.77 26.03
C ALA A 661 -6.47 14.17 26.64
N LEU A 662 -7.20 15.07 25.98
CA LEU A 662 -7.46 16.44 26.46
C LEU A 662 -8.31 16.52 27.73
N ALA A 663 -9.02 15.45 28.09
CA ALA A 663 -10.01 15.49 29.16
C ALA A 663 -9.45 15.86 30.54
N VAL A 664 -8.13 15.75 30.74
CA VAL A 664 -7.43 16.06 31.99
C VAL A 664 -6.59 17.34 31.92
N ASP A 665 -6.72 18.12 30.84
CA ASP A 665 -5.98 19.37 30.58
C ASP A 665 -4.44 19.17 30.66
N PRO A 666 -3.85 18.29 29.82
CA PRO A 666 -2.42 17.94 29.90
C PRO A 666 -1.51 19.07 29.38
N ASP A 667 -0.24 19.08 29.82
CA ASP A 667 0.81 19.96 29.30
C ASP A 667 1.58 19.29 28.14
N PHE A 668 1.65 17.96 28.13
CA PHE A 668 2.41 17.16 27.17
C PHE A 668 1.61 15.98 26.62
N ILE A 669 1.62 15.80 25.31
CA ILE A 669 0.96 14.69 24.62
C ILE A 669 1.94 13.96 23.71
N VAL A 670 2.06 12.65 23.89
CA VAL A 670 2.66 11.76 22.88
C VAL A 670 1.58 11.38 21.88
N ALA A 671 1.71 11.84 20.64
CA ALA A 671 0.83 11.48 19.54
C ALA A 671 1.50 10.38 18.70
N ASP A 672 1.14 9.13 18.98
CA ASP A 672 1.69 7.95 18.31
C ASP A 672 0.87 7.67 17.05
N GLU A 673 1.40 8.06 15.88
CA GLU A 673 0.76 7.96 14.56
C GLU A 673 -0.70 8.44 14.52
N PRO A 674 -0.98 9.70 14.88
CA PRO A 674 -2.35 10.18 15.08
C PRO A 674 -3.14 10.34 13.77
N VAL A 675 -2.52 10.14 12.61
CA VAL A 675 -3.15 10.33 11.30
C VAL A 675 -3.01 9.10 10.39
N SER A 676 -2.37 8.02 10.85
CA SER A 676 -2.14 6.85 10.00
C SER A 676 -3.46 6.15 9.62
N ALA A 677 -3.49 5.56 8.42
CA ALA A 677 -4.65 4.87 7.86
C ALA A 677 -5.92 5.74 7.71
N LEU A 678 -5.76 7.07 7.65
CA LEU A 678 -6.82 8.02 7.31
C LEU A 678 -6.59 8.55 5.88
N ASP A 679 -7.66 8.87 5.15
CA ASP A 679 -7.53 9.56 3.86
C ASP A 679 -6.99 10.99 4.01
N VAL A 680 -6.36 11.51 2.96
CA VAL A 680 -5.65 12.81 2.96
C VAL A 680 -6.50 13.98 3.46
N SER A 681 -7.80 14.01 3.15
CA SER A 681 -8.69 15.07 3.63
C SER A 681 -8.93 14.94 5.13
N VAL A 682 -9.16 13.74 5.66
CA VAL A 682 -9.34 13.53 7.10
C VAL A 682 -8.03 13.79 7.85
N GLN A 683 -6.88 13.39 7.30
CA GLN A 683 -5.57 13.70 7.87
C GLN A 683 -5.39 15.22 8.04
N ALA A 684 -5.67 16.00 6.99
CA ALA A 684 -5.62 17.46 7.03
C ALA A 684 -6.50 18.06 8.13
N GLN A 685 -7.71 17.53 8.33
CA GLN A 685 -8.59 17.96 9.42
C GLN A 685 -8.00 17.69 10.81
N ILE A 686 -7.36 16.53 11.01
CA ILE A 686 -6.75 16.16 12.30
C ILE A 686 -5.51 17.01 12.58
N ILE A 687 -4.67 17.25 11.57
CA ILE A 687 -3.49 18.11 11.68
C ILE A 687 -3.89 19.54 12.07
N ASN A 688 -4.84 20.13 11.34
CA ASN A 688 -5.37 21.46 11.66
C ASN A 688 -5.96 21.51 13.08
N LEU A 689 -6.71 20.48 13.49
CA LEU A 689 -7.25 20.38 14.85
C LEU A 689 -6.11 20.37 15.89
N MET A 690 -5.05 19.59 15.67
CA MET A 690 -3.92 19.54 16.61
C MET A 690 -3.19 20.87 16.70
N GLN A 691 -2.99 21.57 15.57
CA GLN A 691 -2.42 22.92 15.56
C GLN A 691 -3.32 23.93 16.30
N ASP A 692 -4.63 23.90 16.08
CA ASP A 692 -5.59 24.77 16.78
C ASP A 692 -5.57 24.51 18.29
N LEU A 693 -5.49 23.24 18.70
CA LEU A 693 -5.38 22.85 20.11
C LEU A 693 -4.04 23.28 20.73
N GLN A 694 -2.94 23.19 19.98
CA GLN A 694 -1.64 23.71 20.40
C GLN A 694 -1.73 25.21 20.68
N ALA A 695 -2.32 25.95 19.75
CA ALA A 695 -2.45 27.39 19.83
C ALA A 695 -3.36 27.83 20.98
N GLU A 696 -4.46 27.13 21.21
CA GLU A 696 -5.44 27.48 22.23
C GLU A 696 -4.98 27.11 23.65
N TYR A 697 -4.37 25.93 23.81
CA TYR A 697 -4.04 25.37 25.13
C TYR A 697 -2.55 25.43 25.49
N GLY A 698 -1.67 25.80 24.55
CA GLY A 698 -0.22 25.80 24.76
C GLY A 698 0.36 24.39 24.91
N LEU A 699 -0.22 23.42 24.19
CA LEU A 699 0.18 22.00 24.28
C LEU A 699 1.59 21.78 23.74
N THR A 700 2.26 20.77 24.30
CA THR A 700 3.54 20.28 23.80
C THR A 700 3.35 18.89 23.21
N TYR A 701 3.89 18.64 22.02
CA TYR A 701 3.72 17.36 21.32
C TYR A 701 5.06 16.65 21.10
N LEU A 702 5.08 15.34 21.40
CA LEU A 702 5.96 14.40 20.70
C LEU A 702 5.12 13.71 19.63
N PHE A 703 5.35 14.08 18.37
CA PHE A 703 4.58 13.61 17.23
C PHE A 703 5.33 12.48 16.52
N ILE A 704 4.86 11.24 16.69
CA ILE A 704 5.45 10.07 16.04
C ILE A 704 4.67 9.79 14.76
N ALA A 705 5.35 9.74 13.62
CA ALA A 705 4.75 9.37 12.35
C ALA A 705 5.77 8.70 11.44
N HIS A 706 5.27 7.98 10.44
CA HIS A 706 6.08 7.45 9.32
C HIS A 706 5.97 8.33 8.07
N ASP A 707 4.90 9.11 7.93
CA ASP A 707 4.72 10.09 6.86
C ASP A 707 5.52 11.36 7.18
N LEU A 708 6.60 11.55 6.42
CA LEU A 708 7.50 12.69 6.55
C LEU A 708 6.88 14.00 6.03
N SER A 709 5.94 13.96 5.09
CA SER A 709 5.22 15.15 4.59
C SER A 709 4.31 15.73 5.68
N VAL A 710 3.65 14.86 6.46
CA VAL A 710 2.89 15.29 7.65
C VAL A 710 3.82 15.85 8.72
N VAL A 711 4.95 15.17 8.99
CA VAL A 711 5.92 15.60 10.01
C VAL A 711 6.49 16.97 9.65
N ARG A 712 6.82 17.18 8.39
CA ARG A 712 7.31 18.46 7.86
C ARG A 712 6.34 19.60 8.11
N HIS A 713 5.04 19.34 7.99
CA HIS A 713 4.01 20.36 8.12
C HIS A 713 3.71 20.73 9.59
N ILE A 714 3.74 19.77 10.51
CA ILE A 714 3.31 20.00 11.91
C ILE A 714 4.45 20.24 12.90
N SER A 715 5.68 19.81 12.59
CA SER A 715 6.78 19.78 13.57
C SER A 715 7.65 21.04 13.49
N ASP A 716 8.10 21.54 14.65
CA ASP A 716 9.11 22.59 14.76
C ASP A 716 10.53 22.04 14.57
N ARG A 717 10.77 20.86 15.14
CA ARG A 717 12.00 20.08 15.06
C ARG A 717 11.68 18.63 14.75
N VAL A 718 12.63 17.93 14.14
CA VAL A 718 12.51 16.52 13.81
C VAL A 718 13.72 15.76 14.34
N ALA A 719 13.47 14.67 15.06
CA ALA A 719 14.45 13.69 15.49
C ALA A 719 14.28 12.40 14.69
N VAL A 720 15.36 11.94 14.07
CA VAL A 720 15.40 10.75 13.24
C VAL A 720 15.97 9.59 14.05
N MET A 721 15.23 8.49 14.13
CA MET A 721 15.56 7.32 14.94
C MET A 721 15.87 6.10 14.05
N TYR A 722 17.00 5.45 14.30
CA TYR A 722 17.38 4.19 13.65
C TYR A 722 17.82 3.16 14.70
N LEU A 723 17.23 1.96 14.65
CA LEU A 723 17.56 0.81 15.50
C LEU A 723 17.80 1.14 16.99
N GLY A 724 16.87 1.87 17.62
CA GLY A 724 16.95 2.20 19.04
C GLY A 724 17.67 3.51 19.37
N GLU A 725 18.30 4.18 18.41
CA GLU A 725 19.15 5.37 18.62
C GLU A 725 18.64 6.58 17.85
N ILE A 726 18.89 7.79 18.35
CA ILE A 726 18.66 9.03 17.61
C ILE A 726 19.90 9.33 16.78
N VAL A 727 19.75 9.37 15.46
CA VAL A 727 20.88 9.55 14.53
C VAL A 727 21.02 10.98 14.04
N GLU A 728 19.96 11.78 14.08
CA GLU A 728 19.97 13.17 13.65
C GLU A 728 18.82 13.95 14.29
N ILE A 729 19.05 15.20 14.67
CA ILE A 729 18.01 16.12 15.14
C ILE A 729 18.26 17.49 14.49
N ALA A 730 17.23 18.16 13.98
CA ALA A 730 17.36 19.53 13.49
C ALA A 730 16.02 20.27 13.53
N ALA A 731 16.04 21.57 13.26
CA ALA A 731 14.84 22.30 12.86
C ALA A 731 14.27 21.67 11.57
N THR A 732 12.94 21.61 11.45
CA THR A 732 12.28 20.92 10.34
C THR A 732 12.77 21.41 8.97
N ASP A 733 12.77 22.72 8.72
CA ASP A 733 13.23 23.28 7.44
C ASP A 733 14.70 22.94 7.14
N GLU A 734 15.56 22.90 8.16
CA GLU A 734 16.98 22.59 8.02
C GLU A 734 17.22 21.10 7.73
N LEU A 735 16.50 20.21 8.43
CA LEU A 735 16.61 18.76 8.21
C LEU A 735 16.23 18.38 6.77
N PHE A 736 15.14 18.95 6.25
CA PHE A 736 14.65 18.63 4.91
C PHE A 736 15.50 19.27 3.80
N ALA A 737 16.09 20.44 4.05
CA ALA A 737 16.95 21.11 3.07
C ALA A 737 18.37 20.52 3.00
N GLU A 738 18.97 20.21 4.16
CA GLU A 738 20.37 19.79 4.26
C GLU A 738 20.54 18.59 5.23
N PRO A 739 19.97 17.40 4.93
CA PRO A 739 20.13 16.24 5.79
C PRO A 739 21.59 15.80 5.88
N LYS A 740 22.11 15.64 7.10
CA LYS A 740 23.50 15.25 7.36
C LYS A 740 23.66 13.75 7.36
N HIS A 741 22.83 13.02 8.11
CA HIS A 741 23.02 11.59 8.26
C HIS A 741 22.58 10.85 6.97
N PRO A 742 23.39 9.91 6.41
CA PRO A 742 23.03 9.21 5.17
C PRO A 742 21.70 8.45 5.21
N TYR A 743 21.30 7.98 6.40
CA TYR A 743 19.98 7.39 6.62
C TYR A 743 18.84 8.41 6.46
N THR A 744 18.98 9.61 7.04
CA THR A 744 18.00 10.69 6.89
C THR A 744 17.86 11.09 5.44
N ASN A 745 18.99 11.24 4.72
CA ASN A 745 18.97 11.52 3.29
C ASN A 745 18.19 10.45 2.51
N ALA A 746 18.43 9.16 2.79
CA ALA A 746 17.70 8.07 2.15
C ALA A 746 16.20 8.07 2.49
N LEU A 747 15.84 8.30 3.75
CA LEU A 747 14.44 8.43 4.19
C LEU A 747 13.71 9.56 3.45
N LEU A 748 14.32 10.73 3.36
CA LEU A 748 13.75 11.90 2.70
C LEU A 748 13.64 11.70 1.19
N SER A 749 14.65 11.09 0.56
CA SER A 749 14.62 10.80 -0.88
C SER A 749 13.55 9.77 -1.26
N ALA A 750 13.07 8.97 -0.32
CA ALA A 750 12.05 7.94 -0.54
C ALA A 750 10.60 8.45 -0.38
N ILE A 751 10.40 9.73 -0.07
CA ILE A 751 9.07 10.33 0.05
C ILE A 751 8.48 10.49 -1.36
N PRO A 752 7.29 9.93 -1.66
CA PRO A 752 6.62 10.19 -2.93
C PRO A 752 6.23 11.67 -3.06
N GLU A 753 6.54 12.28 -4.19
CA GLU A 753 6.15 13.65 -4.48
C GLU A 753 4.81 13.67 -5.23
N PRO A 754 3.83 14.49 -4.82
CA PRO A 754 2.53 14.61 -5.49
C PRO A 754 2.65 15.48 -6.77
N ASP A 755 3.70 15.26 -7.56
CA ASP A 755 3.96 15.90 -8.84
C ASP A 755 4.46 14.83 -9.83
N PRO A 756 3.67 14.49 -10.88
CA PRO A 756 4.07 13.46 -11.84
C PRO A 756 5.28 13.86 -12.71
N LEU A 757 5.69 15.13 -12.68
CA LEU A 757 6.86 15.62 -13.40
C LEU A 757 8.13 15.70 -12.51
N ALA A 758 8.05 15.29 -11.25
CA ALA A 758 9.19 15.28 -10.34
C ALA A 758 10.27 14.29 -10.79
N GLU A 759 11.55 14.66 -10.63
CA GLU A 759 12.67 13.78 -10.99
C GLU A 759 12.86 12.69 -9.91
N THR A 760 12.62 11.44 -10.27
CA THR A 760 12.76 10.27 -9.36
C THR A 760 14.16 9.63 -9.41
N GLU A 761 15.04 10.06 -10.32
CA GLU A 761 16.36 9.44 -10.55
C GLU A 761 17.36 9.62 -9.38
N ASP A 762 17.15 10.60 -8.50
CA ASP A 762 18.07 10.91 -7.37
C ASP A 762 17.79 10.09 -6.10
N ARG A 763 16.92 9.07 -6.16
CA ARG A 763 16.53 8.25 -5.01
C ARG A 763 17.66 7.39 -4.47
N THR A 764 17.87 7.45 -3.15
CA THR A 764 18.81 6.57 -2.47
C THR A 764 18.08 5.34 -1.92
N LEU A 765 18.02 4.28 -2.74
CA LEU A 765 17.44 3.00 -2.33
C LEU A 765 18.38 2.26 -1.36
N LEU A 766 17.91 2.09 -0.12
CA LEU A 766 18.64 1.33 0.90
C LEU A 766 18.58 -0.17 0.61
N LYS A 767 19.70 -0.78 0.26
CA LYS A 767 19.79 -2.23 0.03
C LYS A 767 19.87 -3.01 1.35
N GLY A 768 19.21 -4.18 1.39
CA GLY A 768 19.25 -5.12 2.52
C GLY A 768 18.26 -4.79 3.65
N ASP A 769 17.95 -5.79 4.48
CA ASP A 769 17.00 -5.69 5.58
C ASP A 769 17.53 -4.92 6.78
N VAL A 770 16.60 -4.34 7.56
CA VAL A 770 16.89 -3.76 8.87
C VAL A 770 17.51 -4.81 9.79
N PRO A 771 18.70 -4.57 10.38
CA PRO A 771 19.32 -5.50 11.32
C PRO A 771 18.43 -5.81 12.53
N SER A 772 18.64 -6.98 13.13
CA SER A 772 17.87 -7.37 14.31
C SER A 772 18.24 -6.51 15.54
N PRO A 773 17.25 -5.94 16.26
CA PRO A 773 17.51 -5.22 17.52
C PRO A 773 17.98 -6.14 18.66
N ILE A 774 17.99 -7.47 18.46
CA ILE A 774 18.56 -8.42 19.42
C ILE A 774 20.09 -8.39 19.39
N ASN A 775 20.67 -8.22 18.19
CA ASN A 775 22.10 -8.19 17.95
C ASN A 775 22.42 -7.04 16.99
N PRO A 776 22.32 -5.78 17.47
CA PRO A 776 22.61 -4.62 16.62
C PRO A 776 24.07 -4.65 16.13
N PRO A 777 24.37 -4.09 14.95
CA PRO A 777 25.75 -3.96 14.46
C PRO A 777 26.63 -3.21 15.47
N SER A 778 27.91 -3.56 15.54
CA SER A 778 28.89 -2.80 16.35
C SER A 778 29.21 -1.44 15.72
N GLY A 779 29.53 -0.44 16.53
CA GLY A 779 29.78 0.91 16.04
C GLY A 779 28.48 1.56 15.57
N CYS A 780 28.55 2.33 14.50
CA CYS A 780 27.35 2.88 13.86
C CYS A 780 26.37 1.75 13.45
N HIS A 781 25.18 1.73 14.06
CA HIS A 781 24.13 0.74 13.78
C HIS A 781 23.71 0.71 12.30
N PHE A 782 23.84 1.84 11.59
CA PHE A 782 23.47 1.96 10.18
C PHE A 782 24.56 1.47 9.20
N ARG A 783 25.78 1.15 9.66
CA ARG A 783 26.93 0.88 8.79
C ARG A 783 26.72 -0.24 7.77
N THR A 784 25.84 -1.19 8.04
CA THR A 784 25.57 -2.33 7.14
C THR A 784 24.69 -1.95 5.95
N ARG A 785 23.98 -0.81 6.03
CA ARG A 785 23.11 -0.29 4.96
C ARG A 785 23.55 1.10 4.49
N CYS A 786 24.61 1.65 5.09
CA CYS A 786 25.06 3.01 4.83
C CYS A 786 25.70 3.13 3.44
N PRO A 787 25.15 3.97 2.54
CA PRO A 787 25.79 4.26 1.28
C PRO A 787 27.15 4.97 1.50
N ALA A 788 27.29 5.76 2.55
CA ALA A 788 28.53 6.49 2.82
C ALA A 788 29.45 5.81 3.84
N VAL A 789 29.41 4.47 3.97
CA VAL A 789 30.28 3.72 4.89
C VAL A 789 31.76 4.01 4.61
N ILE A 790 32.51 4.42 5.63
CA ILE A 790 33.87 4.97 5.46
C ILE A 790 34.90 3.83 5.38
N PRO A 791 35.62 3.66 4.26
CA PRO A 791 36.69 2.67 4.15
C PRO A 791 37.87 3.00 5.07
N PRO A 792 38.70 2.01 5.45
CA PRO A 792 39.91 2.28 6.20
C PRO A 792 40.91 3.14 5.39
N ASP A 793 41.59 4.08 6.05
CA ASP A 793 42.44 5.11 5.42
C ASP A 793 43.57 4.55 4.54
N ASP A 794 44.04 3.33 4.83
CA ASP A 794 45.12 2.65 4.12
C ASP A 794 44.65 1.83 2.91
N LEU A 795 43.33 1.80 2.64
CA LEU A 795 42.74 1.06 1.54
C LEU A 795 42.25 1.99 0.42
N ALA A 796 42.96 1.98 -0.70
CA ALA A 796 42.55 2.68 -1.90
C ALA A 796 41.47 1.88 -2.65
N ILE A 797 40.20 2.14 -2.31
CA ILE A 797 39.02 1.58 -2.95
C ILE A 797 37.99 2.69 -3.14
N ASP A 798 37.28 2.67 -4.27
CA ASP A 798 36.17 3.60 -4.48
C ASP A 798 34.94 3.18 -3.66
N GLN A 799 34.04 4.13 -3.40
CA GLN A 799 32.92 3.93 -2.48
C GLN A 799 31.97 2.81 -2.92
N GLU A 800 31.69 2.72 -4.22
CA GLU A 800 30.78 1.72 -4.78
C GLU A 800 31.35 0.31 -4.63
N ARG A 801 32.62 0.11 -5.00
CA ARG A 801 33.33 -1.15 -4.80
C ARG A 801 33.49 -1.53 -3.33
N TYR A 802 33.67 -0.56 -2.45
CA TYR A 802 33.73 -0.85 -1.01
C TYR A 802 32.37 -1.33 -0.47
N ARG A 803 31.25 -0.78 -0.96
CA ARG A 803 29.91 -1.28 -0.60
C ARG A 803 29.70 -2.73 -1.03
N GLU A 804 30.09 -3.10 -2.25
CA GLU A 804 30.03 -4.50 -2.73
C GLU A 804 30.78 -5.43 -1.75
N VAL A 805 31.99 -5.04 -1.35
CA VAL A 805 32.79 -5.81 -0.38
C VAL A 805 32.10 -5.89 0.98
N MET A 806 31.54 -4.79 1.48
CA MET A 806 30.85 -4.79 2.77
C MET A 806 29.59 -5.65 2.75
N PHE A 807 28.83 -5.62 1.66
CA PHE A 807 27.67 -6.49 1.46
C PHE A 807 28.08 -7.97 1.40
N TYR A 808 29.09 -8.30 0.61
CA TYR A 808 29.66 -9.66 0.56
C TYR A 808 30.17 -10.12 1.93
N ARG A 809 30.90 -9.26 2.65
CA ARG A 809 31.43 -9.56 3.99
C ARG A 809 30.31 -9.83 4.99
N GLN A 810 29.24 -9.03 4.99
CA GLN A 810 28.08 -9.26 5.85
C GLN A 810 27.47 -10.65 5.60
N ARG A 811 27.40 -11.08 4.32
CA ARG A 811 26.92 -12.42 3.97
C ARG A 811 27.87 -13.52 4.46
N VAL A 812 29.19 -13.31 4.41
CA VAL A 812 30.16 -14.25 5.00
C VAL A 812 30.01 -14.36 6.53
N GLU A 813 29.91 -13.22 7.23
CA GLU A 813 29.78 -13.16 8.69
C GLU A 813 28.51 -13.83 9.21
N THR A 814 27.41 -13.61 8.50
CA THR A 814 26.12 -14.24 8.80
C THR A 814 26.01 -15.67 8.28
N ARG A 815 27.06 -16.17 7.60
CA ARG A 815 27.10 -17.48 6.91
C ARG A 815 25.94 -17.65 5.92
N ASN A 816 25.57 -16.55 5.30
CA ASN A 816 24.45 -16.31 4.40
C ASN A 816 24.91 -16.39 2.92
N ILE A 817 25.63 -17.48 2.69
CA ILE A 817 26.26 -18.02 1.50
C ILE A 817 25.78 -19.39 1.05
N ASP A 818 24.93 -19.56 0.03
CA ASP A 818 24.64 -20.93 -0.45
C ASP A 818 25.82 -21.48 -1.27
N LEU A 819 26.82 -22.01 -0.56
CA LEU A 819 28.01 -22.59 -1.18
C LEU A 819 27.67 -23.83 -2.02
N ALA A 820 26.55 -24.51 -1.76
CA ALA A 820 26.13 -25.66 -2.56
C ALA A 820 25.61 -25.19 -3.93
N ALA A 821 24.73 -24.19 -3.95
CA ALA A 821 24.25 -23.55 -5.18
C ALA A 821 25.41 -22.95 -5.99
N MET A 822 26.38 -22.30 -5.35
CA MET A 822 27.56 -21.75 -6.02
C MET A 822 28.41 -22.84 -6.68
N ARG A 823 28.58 -23.99 -6.02
CA ARG A 823 29.30 -25.16 -6.58
C ARG A 823 28.53 -25.78 -7.75
N GLU A 824 27.21 -25.81 -7.68
CA GLU A 824 26.36 -26.31 -8.75
C GLU A 824 26.45 -25.43 -10.00
N ARG A 825 26.30 -24.10 -9.85
CA ARG A 825 26.49 -23.13 -10.95
C ARG A 825 27.88 -23.23 -11.57
N ALA A 826 28.91 -23.36 -10.74
CA ALA A 826 30.28 -23.58 -11.20
C ALA A 826 30.42 -24.84 -12.06
N SER A 827 29.76 -25.94 -11.66
CA SER A 827 29.78 -27.20 -12.40
C SER A 827 28.97 -27.15 -13.71
N ALA A 828 27.90 -26.35 -13.76
CA ALA A 828 27.08 -26.15 -14.96
C ALA A 828 27.82 -25.32 -16.03
N ALA A 829 28.63 -24.35 -15.61
CA ALA A 829 29.49 -23.55 -16.50
C ALA A 829 30.66 -24.37 -17.10
N GLU A 830 31.06 -25.48 -16.46
CA GLU A 830 32.15 -26.38 -16.89
C GLU A 830 31.70 -27.49 -17.87
N SER A 831 30.91 -27.14 -18.89
CA SER A 831 30.67 -28.04 -20.04
C SER A 831 31.93 -28.18 -20.93
N PRO A 832 32.16 -29.33 -21.61
CA PRO A 832 33.48 -29.71 -22.11
C PRO A 832 33.92 -28.88 -23.33
N GLY A 833 34.67 -27.80 -23.08
CA GLY A 833 35.33 -27.03 -24.13
C GLY A 833 35.73 -25.58 -23.78
N GLY A 834 35.18 -24.99 -22.72
CA GLY A 834 35.54 -23.64 -22.27
C GLY A 834 36.65 -23.66 -21.22
N VAL A 835 37.79 -23.05 -21.51
CA VAL A 835 38.76 -22.66 -20.48
C VAL A 835 38.36 -21.24 -20.06
N ALA A 836 38.03 -21.04 -18.79
CA ALA A 836 37.80 -19.71 -18.21
C ALA A 836 38.99 -18.78 -18.53
N ALA A 837 38.71 -17.59 -19.06
CA ALA A 837 39.74 -16.70 -19.63
C ALA A 837 40.56 -15.95 -18.56
N ASP A 838 40.22 -16.14 -17.30
CA ASP A 838 40.59 -15.32 -16.14
C ASP A 838 41.28 -16.10 -15.00
N GLY A 839 41.45 -17.42 -15.12
CA GLY A 839 42.38 -18.19 -14.27
C GLY A 839 41.92 -18.49 -12.84
N GLY A 840 40.66 -18.20 -12.48
CA GLY A 840 40.01 -18.66 -11.25
C GLY A 840 39.32 -20.02 -11.39
N SER A 841 39.00 -20.70 -10.28
CA SER A 841 38.12 -21.88 -10.29
C SER A 841 36.68 -21.46 -10.66
N GLY A 842 35.86 -22.33 -11.27
CA GLY A 842 34.47 -21.99 -11.62
C GLY A 842 33.63 -21.51 -10.43
N PHE A 843 34.00 -21.93 -9.22
CA PHE A 843 33.41 -21.48 -7.95
C PHE A 843 33.69 -20.01 -7.65
N HIS A 844 34.91 -19.52 -7.91
CA HIS A 844 35.24 -18.09 -7.73
C HIS A 844 34.45 -17.23 -8.72
N ALA A 845 34.26 -17.71 -9.95
CA ALA A 845 33.47 -17.00 -10.94
C ALA A 845 32.00 -16.89 -10.53
N ALA A 846 31.43 -17.96 -9.96
CA ALA A 846 30.06 -17.95 -9.45
C ALA A 846 29.86 -16.96 -8.29
N ILE A 847 30.74 -16.98 -7.28
CA ILE A 847 30.67 -16.02 -6.17
C ILE A 847 30.91 -14.58 -6.68
N ARG A 848 31.86 -14.38 -7.59
CA ARG A 848 32.12 -13.04 -8.14
C ARG A 848 30.92 -12.49 -8.89
N ALA A 849 30.30 -13.29 -9.75
CA ALA A 849 29.13 -12.89 -10.53
C ALA A 849 27.91 -12.59 -9.64
N GLU A 850 27.84 -13.20 -8.46
CA GLU A 850 26.76 -12.93 -7.49
C GLU A 850 26.95 -11.60 -6.76
N PHE A 851 28.19 -11.24 -6.39
CA PHE A 851 28.44 -10.16 -5.42
C PHE A 851 29.19 -8.94 -5.95
N PHE A 852 29.75 -8.99 -7.16
CA PHE A 852 30.62 -7.93 -7.67
C PHE A 852 30.42 -7.67 -9.16
N ASP A 853 30.30 -6.39 -9.54
CA ASP A 853 30.18 -5.97 -10.96
C ASP A 853 31.51 -5.99 -11.73
N GLY A 854 32.54 -6.61 -11.17
CA GLY A 854 33.87 -6.67 -11.77
C GLY A 854 34.96 -7.10 -10.80
N PRO A 855 36.19 -7.34 -11.29
CA PRO A 855 37.32 -7.67 -10.44
C PRO A 855 37.80 -6.44 -9.65
N LEU A 856 37.99 -6.63 -8.34
CA LEU A 856 38.69 -5.68 -7.49
C LEU A 856 40.20 -5.73 -7.73
N SER A 857 40.89 -4.62 -7.49
CA SER A 857 42.33 -4.50 -7.73
C SER A 857 43.12 -4.25 -6.45
N GLY A 858 44.40 -4.62 -6.46
CA GLY A 858 45.31 -4.39 -5.33
C GLY A 858 44.94 -5.21 -4.09
N PRO A 859 45.27 -4.71 -2.88
CA PRO A 859 45.05 -5.44 -1.62
C PRO A 859 43.59 -5.85 -1.38
N ALA A 860 42.62 -5.07 -1.87
CA ALA A 860 41.21 -5.40 -1.79
C ALA A 860 40.88 -6.67 -2.59
N GLY A 861 41.36 -6.74 -3.84
CA GLY A 861 41.17 -7.93 -4.67
C GLY A 861 41.83 -9.16 -4.06
N ASP A 862 43.07 -9.03 -3.57
CA ASP A 862 43.80 -10.15 -2.97
C ASP A 862 43.05 -10.74 -1.75
N ALA A 863 42.49 -9.90 -0.89
CA ALA A 863 41.73 -10.34 0.30
C ALA A 863 40.40 -11.03 -0.07
N VAL A 864 39.70 -10.54 -1.09
CA VAL A 864 38.44 -11.14 -1.57
C VAL A 864 38.71 -12.49 -2.26
N GLU A 865 39.79 -12.63 -3.04
CA GLU A 865 40.16 -13.94 -3.60
C GLU A 865 40.55 -14.93 -2.50
N GLU A 866 41.27 -14.49 -1.46
CA GLU A 866 41.60 -15.35 -0.33
C GLU A 866 40.36 -15.78 0.46
N SER A 867 39.34 -14.92 0.57
CA SER A 867 38.08 -15.33 1.19
C SER A 867 37.31 -16.33 0.31
N PHE A 868 37.37 -16.21 -1.02
CA PHE A 868 36.81 -17.23 -1.92
C PHE A 868 37.50 -18.58 -1.75
N ASP A 869 38.84 -18.60 -1.66
CA ASP A 869 39.61 -19.82 -1.36
C ASP A 869 39.16 -20.46 -0.04
N ALA A 870 38.98 -19.64 1.00
CA ALA A 870 38.52 -20.12 2.31
C ALA A 870 37.09 -20.70 2.25
N LEU A 871 36.17 -20.05 1.54
CA LEU A 871 34.80 -20.56 1.36
C LEU A 871 34.76 -21.83 0.50
N ALA A 872 35.66 -21.97 -0.49
CA ALA A 872 35.75 -23.20 -1.27
C ALA A 872 36.05 -24.43 -0.40
N ASP A 873 36.83 -24.21 0.68
CA ASP A 873 37.17 -25.18 1.72
C ASP A 873 36.15 -25.26 2.89
N ASP A 874 34.99 -24.58 2.79
CA ASP A 874 33.98 -24.41 3.85
C ASP A 874 34.52 -23.78 5.16
N ASP A 875 35.61 -23.00 5.08
CA ASP A 875 36.26 -22.33 6.22
C ASP A 875 35.74 -20.87 6.38
N TRP A 876 34.51 -20.75 6.87
CA TRP A 876 33.85 -19.47 7.15
C TRP A 876 34.66 -18.57 8.08
N GLU A 877 35.28 -19.14 9.12
CA GLU A 877 36.02 -18.38 10.13
C GLU A 877 37.29 -17.77 9.56
N ARG A 878 37.92 -18.42 8.56
CA ARG A 878 39.04 -17.84 7.84
C ARG A 878 38.57 -16.75 6.87
N ALA A 879 37.50 -16.99 6.12
CA ALA A 879 36.94 -16.01 5.19
C ALA A 879 36.55 -14.71 5.93
N GLU A 880 35.78 -14.83 7.02
CA GLU A 880 35.39 -13.72 7.89
C GLU A 880 36.60 -12.94 8.39
N ARG A 881 37.63 -13.64 8.90
CA ARG A 881 38.81 -13.00 9.47
C ARG A 881 39.59 -12.19 8.44
N VAL A 882 39.82 -12.74 7.25
CA VAL A 882 40.54 -12.05 6.16
C VAL A 882 39.81 -10.78 5.75
N LEU A 883 38.49 -10.87 5.60
CA LEU A 883 37.66 -9.73 5.23
C LEU A 883 37.64 -8.67 6.34
N ARG A 884 37.48 -9.10 7.60
CA ARG A 884 37.48 -8.19 8.74
C ARG A 884 38.81 -7.47 8.93
N GLU A 885 39.93 -8.18 8.83
CA GLU A 885 41.27 -7.58 8.99
C GLU A 885 41.58 -6.53 7.90
N THR A 886 41.02 -6.70 6.70
CA THR A 886 41.31 -5.81 5.55
C THR A 886 40.30 -4.67 5.40
N PHE A 887 39.02 -4.92 5.70
CA PHE A 887 37.92 -4.04 5.35
C PHE A 887 37.16 -3.48 6.56
N GLU A 888 37.68 -3.59 7.78
CA GLU A 888 37.05 -2.98 8.97
C GLU A 888 36.92 -1.46 8.78
N SER A 889 35.67 -0.98 8.75
CA SER A 889 35.35 0.43 8.54
C SER A 889 35.58 1.26 9.80
N VAL A 890 35.78 2.57 9.64
CA VAL A 890 35.78 3.51 10.77
C VAL A 890 34.46 3.40 11.56
N CYS A 891 33.36 3.29 10.82
CA CYS A 891 32.01 3.15 11.36
C CYS A 891 31.78 1.85 12.15
N GLU A 892 32.63 0.82 12.00
CA GLU A 892 32.55 -0.43 12.78
C GLU A 892 33.31 -0.34 14.11
N ARG A 893 34.34 0.51 14.18
CA ARG A 893 35.27 0.58 15.31
C ARG A 893 34.74 1.38 16.50
N SER A 894 33.98 2.43 16.22
CA SER A 894 33.45 3.33 17.24
C SER A 894 32.00 3.72 16.94
N ASP A 895 31.24 3.94 18.01
CA ASP A 895 29.89 4.48 17.94
C ASP A 895 29.99 6.00 17.73
N PRO A 896 29.32 6.58 16.74
CA PRO A 896 29.22 8.03 16.62
C PRO A 896 28.25 8.57 17.67
N ALA A 897 28.57 9.71 18.26
CA ALA A 897 27.66 10.41 19.17
C ALA A 897 27.05 11.63 18.47
N LEU A 898 25.86 12.06 18.94
CA LEU A 898 25.30 13.35 18.56
C LEU A 898 26.27 14.47 18.99
N SER A 899 26.56 15.42 18.09
CA SER A 899 27.39 16.58 18.42
C SER A 899 26.64 17.59 19.30
N ASP A 900 27.35 18.57 19.85
CA ASP A 900 26.75 19.66 20.65
C ASP A 900 26.28 20.85 19.78
N ASP A 901 26.18 20.67 18.45
CA ASP A 901 25.80 21.72 17.50
C ASP A 901 24.26 21.90 17.44
N ASP A 902 23.78 22.97 16.78
CA ASP A 902 22.33 23.22 16.61
C ASP A 902 21.63 22.17 15.70
N HIS A 903 22.40 21.44 14.89
CA HIS A 903 21.94 20.37 14.01
C HIS A 903 22.83 19.12 14.20
N PRO A 904 22.66 18.40 15.32
CA PRO A 904 23.49 17.26 15.66
C PRO A 904 23.18 16.03 14.80
N ALA A 905 24.23 15.34 14.37
CA ALA A 905 24.13 14.07 13.65
C ALA A 905 25.17 13.07 14.18
N ALA A 906 24.71 11.86 14.52
CA ALA A 906 25.56 10.75 14.96
C ALA A 906 26.21 10.07 13.74
N CYS A 907 27.14 10.78 13.09
CA CYS A 907 27.84 10.27 11.90
C CYS A 907 29.31 10.71 11.87
N HIS A 908 30.21 9.75 11.63
CA HIS A 908 31.65 10.00 11.52
C HIS A 908 32.05 10.96 10.39
N LEU A 909 31.16 11.21 9.42
CA LEU A 909 31.39 12.21 8.36
C LEU A 909 31.32 13.66 8.89
N PHE A 910 30.66 13.89 10.03
CA PHE A 910 30.34 15.22 10.54
C PHE A 910 30.86 15.46 11.96
N THR A 911 31.35 14.44 12.66
CA THR A 911 32.04 14.60 13.95
C THR A 911 33.49 15.06 13.74
N GLU A 912 33.96 16.05 14.49
CA GLU A 912 35.31 16.66 14.40
C GLU A 912 36.51 15.72 14.71
N GLU A 913 36.32 14.41 14.87
CA GLU A 913 37.39 13.44 15.20
C GLU A 913 38.01 12.74 13.96
N LEU A 914 38.36 13.49 12.92
CA LEU A 914 39.26 13.03 11.85
C LEU A 914 40.56 13.85 11.86
N ASP A 915 41.30 13.80 12.97
CA ASP A 915 42.66 14.36 13.10
C ASP A 915 43.62 13.41 13.87
#